data_AF-A0A0C9W9D2-F1
#
_entry.id   AF-A0A0C9W9D2-F1
#
_cell.length_a   1.000
_cell.length_b   1.000
_cell.length_c   1.000
_cell.angle_alpha   90.00
_cell.angle_beta   90.00
_cell.angle_gamma   90.00
#
_symmetry.space_group_name_H-M   'P 1'
#
loop_
_entity.id
_entity.type
_entity.pdbx_description
1 polymer ?
#
loop_
_entity_poly.entity_id
_entity_poly.type
_entity_poly.pdbx_seq_one_letter_code
_entity_poly.pdbx_strand_id
1 'polypeptide(L)'
;MAVASSSDVAILAVGVVLAGVYLFRDQIFASSAPKAVPIAPSKATNGHGNPRDFIAKMKEGKKRLVIFYGSQTGTAEEYAIRLAKEAKTKFGLTSLVCDPEEYDFENLDQLPEDSCVFFVMATYGEGEPTDNAVQLMQNLTDESFEFSNGERKLEGLKYVVFALGNRTYEHYNAIGRSVDEEMTKMGAVRIGERGEGDDDKSMEEDYLEWKDGMWEAFAEAMGVEEGQGGDTPDFTVTELDSHPAEKVYLGELSARALTKTKGIHDAKNPYASPVKASRELFQVGGERNCVHVELDIEGSGMTYQHGDHVGVWALNPDVEVDRLLCTLGLYNKKDTVINIDSLDPALAKVPFPVPTTYGTVLRHYIDISAVAGRQMLGVLSKFAPSPEAEAFLKNLNTDKEDYAAVVTNGCFKLGEVLQLAAGNDIKARPTPENTTTWPIPFDIIVSSIPRLQPRYYSISSSPKLNPGSIHVTAVVLKYDSVPNRLSEARHVYGIGTNFLLNVKYASNGETAPLVSSVDSMEPSRTFLPSYAIEGPRGAHKDDTFYKVPIHVRRSTFRLPTNPKSPVIMVGPGTGVAPFRGFVQERVALARRTIEKNGPDALADWGNISLFYGCRKSTEDFLYAEEWPKYTEELKGKFKMHCAFSREPPYKPDGSKIYVQDLVWEDRKNIADAILVGKGYVYICGDAKAMSKAVEEVLMRILGEAKGGSAEVEGAAEVKLLKERSRLMLDVWS
;
A
#
# COMPACT_ATOMS: atom_id res chain seq x y z
N MET A 1 68.82 -30.76 -21.35
CA MET A 1 68.37 -29.59 -20.56
C MET A 1 67.71 -28.63 -21.52
N ALA A 2 66.38 -28.68 -21.63
CA ALA A 2 65.64 -27.77 -22.49
C ALA A 2 65.44 -26.45 -21.73
N VAL A 3 66.04 -25.38 -22.24
CA VAL A 3 65.91 -24.03 -21.71
C VAL A 3 64.51 -23.56 -22.08
N ALA A 4 63.63 -23.41 -21.09
CA ALA A 4 62.30 -22.86 -21.29
C ALA A 4 62.42 -21.46 -21.92
N SER A 5 61.63 -21.19 -22.96
CA SER A 5 61.66 -19.90 -23.65
C SER A 5 61.15 -18.80 -22.70
N SER A 6 61.62 -17.57 -22.87
CA SER A 6 61.18 -16.41 -22.06
C SER A 6 59.66 -16.21 -22.10
N SER A 7 59.02 -16.63 -23.19
CA SER A 7 57.57 -16.69 -23.39
C SER A 7 56.87 -17.71 -22.50
N ASP A 8 57.44 -18.91 -22.32
CA ASP A 8 56.85 -19.96 -21.48
C ASP A 8 56.94 -19.61 -19.99
N VAL A 9 58.03 -18.96 -19.59
CA VAL A 9 58.19 -18.42 -18.23
C VAL A 9 57.19 -17.28 -17.99
N ALA A 10 56.92 -16.44 -18.99
CA ALA A 10 55.93 -15.38 -18.88
C ALA A 10 54.50 -15.94 -18.76
N ILE A 11 54.15 -16.97 -19.53
CA ILE A 11 52.82 -17.60 -19.47
C ILE A 11 52.61 -18.32 -18.13
N LEU A 12 53.62 -19.03 -17.63
CA LEU A 12 53.59 -19.64 -16.29
C LEU A 12 53.50 -18.59 -15.19
N ALA A 13 54.23 -17.47 -15.31
CA ALA A 13 54.14 -16.37 -14.36
C ALA A 13 52.76 -15.71 -14.36
N VAL A 14 52.16 -15.48 -15.54
CA VAL A 14 50.80 -14.95 -15.67
C VAL A 14 49.77 -15.93 -15.10
N GLY A 15 49.94 -17.24 -15.34
CA GLY A 15 49.08 -18.27 -14.77
C GLY A 15 49.13 -18.34 -13.24
N VAL A 16 50.33 -18.24 -12.65
CA VAL A 16 50.51 -18.20 -11.18
C VAL A 16 49.95 -16.90 -10.59
N VAL A 17 50.12 -15.77 -11.27
CA VAL A 17 49.55 -14.48 -10.85
C VAL A 17 48.02 -14.52 -10.92
N LEU A 18 47.43 -15.05 -11.99
CA LEU A 18 45.97 -15.17 -12.12
C LEU A 18 45.38 -16.16 -11.11
N ALA A 19 46.08 -17.26 -10.82
CA ALA A 19 45.69 -18.20 -9.77
C ALA A 19 45.79 -17.55 -8.38
N GLY A 20 46.82 -16.75 -8.13
CA GLY A 20 46.95 -15.95 -6.91
C GLY A 20 45.84 -14.90 -6.78
N VAL A 21 45.53 -14.17 -7.85
CA VAL A 21 44.44 -13.19 -7.88
C VAL A 21 43.08 -13.85 -7.67
N TYR A 22 42.87 -15.06 -8.17
CA TYR A 22 41.64 -15.82 -7.95
C TYR A 22 41.53 -16.35 -6.50
N LEU A 23 42.60 -16.93 -5.96
CA LEU A 23 42.64 -17.48 -4.60
C LEU A 23 42.57 -16.40 -3.51
N PHE A 24 43.09 -15.20 -3.79
CA PHE A 24 43.05 -14.06 -2.88
C PHE A 24 42.04 -12.99 -3.31
N ARG A 25 41.09 -13.32 -4.21
CA ARG A 25 40.14 -12.35 -4.76
C ARG A 25 39.32 -11.66 -3.66
N ASP A 26 38.98 -12.38 -2.60
CA ASP A 26 38.16 -11.86 -1.52
C ASP A 26 38.97 -10.99 -0.54
N GLN A 27 40.31 -11.02 -0.61
CA GLN A 27 41.22 -10.13 0.13
C GLN A 27 41.69 -8.93 -0.73
N ILE A 28 41.87 -9.12 -2.04
CA ILE A 28 42.33 -8.09 -3.00
C ILE A 28 41.15 -7.23 -3.47
N PHE A 29 39.99 -7.84 -3.69
CA PHE A 29 38.72 -7.19 -4.06
C PHE A 29 37.73 -7.18 -2.90
N ALA A 30 38.22 -7.22 -1.66
CA ALA A 30 37.43 -6.81 -0.51
C ALA A 30 36.92 -5.40 -0.80
N SER A 31 35.68 -5.31 -1.28
CA SER A 31 34.94 -4.08 -1.29
C SER A 31 35.02 -3.57 0.13
N SER A 32 35.52 -2.34 0.29
CA SER A 32 35.28 -1.62 1.53
C SER A 32 33.80 -1.77 1.81
N ALA A 33 33.46 -2.47 2.90
CA ALA A 33 32.11 -2.47 3.42
C ALA A 33 31.61 -1.03 3.36
N PRO A 34 30.38 -0.78 2.89
CA PRO A 34 29.87 0.58 2.79
C PRO A 34 30.14 1.25 4.13
N LYS A 35 30.99 2.28 4.12
CA LYS A 35 31.24 3.06 5.32
C LYS A 35 29.88 3.49 5.82
N ALA A 36 29.50 2.97 6.99
CA ALA A 36 28.33 3.43 7.71
C ALA A 36 28.39 4.95 7.67
N VAL A 37 27.38 5.56 7.04
CA VAL A 37 27.20 7.00 7.11
C VAL A 37 27.21 7.32 8.61
N PRO A 38 28.06 8.25 9.09
CA PRO A 38 27.99 8.65 10.48
C PRO A 38 26.58 9.18 10.70
N ILE A 39 25.77 8.41 11.42
CA ILE A 39 24.51 8.87 11.97
C ILE A 39 24.93 10.05 12.83
N ALA A 40 24.59 11.27 12.40
CA ALA A 40 24.70 12.44 13.26
C ALA A 40 23.98 12.07 14.56
N PRO A 41 24.63 12.19 15.73
CA PRO A 41 24.05 11.71 16.96
C PRO A 41 22.72 12.41 17.17
N SER A 42 21.63 11.64 17.09
CA SER A 42 20.38 12.03 17.72
C SER A 42 20.73 12.37 19.16
N LYS A 43 20.37 13.58 19.60
CA LYS A 43 20.59 14.03 20.98
C LYS A 43 20.27 12.88 21.93
N ALA A 44 21.28 12.50 22.70
CA ALA A 44 21.24 11.39 23.63
C ALA A 44 20.04 11.49 24.57
N THR A 45 19.13 10.52 24.47
CA THR A 45 18.52 9.93 25.66
C THR A 45 19.51 8.88 26.16
N ASN A 46 20.08 9.13 27.33
CA ASN A 46 21.08 8.28 27.96
C ASN A 46 20.53 6.86 28.18
N GLY A 47 21.04 5.87 27.43
CA GLY A 47 20.82 4.45 27.67
C GLY A 47 21.98 3.64 27.09
N HIS A 48 22.76 2.98 27.95
CA HIS A 48 23.78 2.02 27.54
C HIS A 48 23.09 0.67 27.22
N GLY A 49 23.07 0.23 25.95
CA GLY A 49 22.51 -1.07 25.55
C GLY A 49 22.44 -1.29 24.03
N ASN A 50 22.20 -2.53 23.59
CA ASN A 50 21.88 -2.86 22.19
C ASN A 50 20.50 -2.27 21.84
N PRO A 51 20.37 -1.33 20.89
CA PRO A 51 19.08 -0.72 20.56
C PRO A 51 18.06 -1.72 19.96
N ARG A 52 18.51 -2.87 19.47
CA ARG A 52 17.67 -3.94 18.92
C ARG A 52 17.18 -4.95 19.96
N ASP A 53 17.67 -4.87 21.20
CA ASP A 53 17.22 -5.72 22.31
C ASP A 53 15.91 -5.16 22.91
N PHE A 54 14.79 -5.77 22.54
CA PHE A 54 13.48 -5.37 23.04
C PHE A 54 13.25 -5.81 24.50
N ILE A 55 13.89 -6.88 24.96
CA ILE A 55 13.77 -7.38 26.34
C ILE A 55 14.39 -6.36 27.31
N ALA A 56 15.55 -5.80 26.97
CA ALA A 56 16.16 -4.72 27.73
C ALA A 56 15.23 -3.49 27.82
N LYS A 57 14.62 -3.08 26.70
CA LYS A 57 13.66 -1.96 26.66
C LYS A 57 12.39 -2.25 27.47
N MET A 58 11.89 -3.49 27.45
CA MET A 58 10.75 -3.90 28.28
C MET A 58 11.11 -3.78 29.76
N LYS A 59 12.28 -4.26 30.18
CA LYS A 59 12.75 -4.16 31.57
C LYS A 59 12.93 -2.70 32.01
N GLU A 60 13.56 -1.88 31.18
CA GLU A 60 13.76 -0.44 31.44
C GLU A 60 12.42 0.31 31.55
N GLY A 61 11.51 0.04 30.63
CA GLY A 61 10.19 0.67 30.58
C GLY A 61 9.14 0.02 31.49
N LYS A 62 9.50 -1.02 32.26
CA LYS A 62 8.58 -1.87 33.04
C LYS A 62 7.36 -2.33 32.24
N LYS A 63 7.57 -2.65 30.97
CA LYS A 63 6.53 -3.07 30.03
C LYS A 63 6.22 -4.55 30.28
N ARG A 64 4.93 -4.89 30.39
CA ARG A 64 4.44 -6.27 30.55
C ARG A 64 3.95 -6.88 29.24
N LEU A 65 3.84 -6.07 28.18
CA LEU A 65 3.40 -6.50 26.88
C LEU A 65 4.39 -6.08 25.81
N VAL A 66 4.60 -6.94 24.82
CA VAL A 66 5.28 -6.59 23.57
C VAL A 66 4.35 -6.94 22.41
N ILE A 67 4.22 -6.04 21.45
CA ILE A 67 3.30 -6.19 20.32
C ILE A 67 4.11 -6.03 19.03
N PHE A 68 4.29 -7.12 18.28
CA PHE A 68 4.91 -7.10 16.96
C PHE A 68 3.84 -6.92 15.89
N TYR A 69 4.11 -6.07 14.90
CA TYR A 69 3.22 -5.88 13.76
C TYR A 69 3.91 -6.16 12.43
N GLY A 70 3.26 -6.93 11.56
CA GLY A 70 3.65 -7.07 10.15
C GLY A 70 2.71 -6.24 9.27
N SER A 71 3.18 -5.12 8.71
CA SER A 71 2.34 -4.15 8.01
C SER A 71 2.97 -3.61 6.72
N GLN A 72 2.19 -3.61 5.62
CA GLN A 72 2.60 -2.97 4.36
C GLN A 72 2.04 -1.55 4.19
N THR A 73 0.79 -1.36 4.62
CA THR A 73 0.01 -0.12 4.43
C THR A 73 -0.29 0.60 5.75
N GLY A 74 0.24 0.11 6.88
CA GLY A 74 0.04 0.69 8.21
C GLY A 74 -1.14 0.10 9.00
N THR A 75 -2.03 -0.69 8.38
CA THR A 75 -3.24 -1.22 9.04
C THR A 75 -2.90 -2.07 10.28
N ALA A 76 -1.99 -3.05 10.14
CA ALA A 76 -1.58 -3.88 11.26
C ALA A 76 -0.83 -3.09 12.38
N GLU A 77 -0.05 -2.07 12.02
CA GLU A 77 0.60 -1.19 12.99
C GLU A 77 -0.44 -0.42 13.82
N GLU A 78 -1.51 0.08 13.16
CA GLU A 78 -2.60 0.78 13.81
C GLU A 78 -3.35 -0.12 14.82
N TYR A 79 -3.69 -1.35 14.44
CA TYR A 79 -4.32 -2.30 15.37
C TYR A 79 -3.39 -2.69 16.53
N ALA A 80 -2.07 -2.80 16.29
CA ALA A 80 -1.10 -3.04 17.36
C ALA A 80 -1.05 -1.89 18.37
N ILE A 81 -1.02 -0.64 17.88
CA ILE A 81 -1.09 0.56 18.73
C ILE A 81 -2.41 0.60 19.50
N ARG A 82 -3.53 0.27 18.84
CA ARG A 82 -4.85 0.24 19.46
C ARG A 82 -4.94 -0.79 20.59
N LEU A 83 -4.44 -2.00 20.37
CA LEU A 83 -4.35 -3.03 21.41
C LEU A 83 -3.46 -2.59 22.59
N ALA A 84 -2.35 -1.91 22.31
CA ALA A 84 -1.51 -1.33 23.37
C ALA A 84 -2.25 -0.28 24.21
N LYS A 85 -3.02 0.60 23.56
CA LYS A 85 -3.84 1.61 24.25
C LYS A 85 -4.95 0.96 25.07
N GLU A 86 -5.65 -0.01 24.50
CA GLU A 86 -6.71 -0.75 25.20
C GLU A 86 -6.17 -1.49 26.42
N ALA A 87 -5.00 -2.13 26.34
CA ALA A 87 -4.35 -2.78 27.48
C ALA A 87 -4.06 -1.79 28.63
N LYS A 88 -3.57 -0.59 28.28
CA LYS A 88 -3.29 0.48 29.24
C LYS A 88 -4.57 1.01 29.88
N THR A 89 -5.59 1.28 29.08
CA THR A 89 -6.86 1.85 29.57
C THR A 89 -7.67 0.84 30.39
N LYS A 90 -7.71 -0.44 29.99
CA LYS A 90 -8.46 -1.48 30.71
C LYS A 90 -7.74 -1.93 31.98
N PHE A 91 -6.45 -2.23 31.87
CA PHE A 91 -5.71 -2.98 32.92
C PHE A 91 -4.53 -2.21 33.52
N GLY A 92 -4.24 -0.99 33.05
CA GLY A 92 -3.06 -0.24 33.48
C GLY A 92 -1.74 -0.84 32.98
N LEU A 93 -1.79 -1.78 32.03
CA LEU A 93 -0.61 -2.45 31.50
C LEU A 93 0.07 -1.59 30.45
N THR A 94 1.39 -1.55 30.51
CA THR A 94 2.18 -0.82 29.50
C THR A 94 2.79 -1.80 28.50
N SER A 95 2.75 -1.38 27.23
CA SER A 95 3.20 -2.17 26.09
C SER A 95 4.40 -1.53 25.40
N LEU A 96 5.20 -2.38 24.74
CA LEU A 96 6.20 -1.99 23.76
C LEU A 96 5.70 -2.41 22.38
N VAL A 97 5.44 -1.45 21.49
CA VAL A 97 5.00 -1.75 20.12
C VAL A 97 6.22 -1.76 19.20
N CYS A 98 6.42 -2.86 18.47
CA CYS A 98 7.65 -3.18 17.76
C CYS A 98 7.42 -3.43 16.27
N ASP A 99 8.16 -2.73 15.43
CA ASP A 99 8.43 -3.15 14.06
C ASP A 99 9.44 -4.33 14.12
N PRO A 100 9.06 -5.57 13.74
CA PRO A 100 9.94 -6.72 13.83
C PRO A 100 11.28 -6.57 13.09
N GLU A 101 11.39 -5.71 12.07
CA GLU A 101 12.66 -5.46 11.37
C GLU A 101 13.71 -4.75 12.26
N GLU A 102 13.25 -3.96 13.25
CA GLU A 102 14.08 -3.14 14.12
C GLU A 102 14.63 -3.89 15.35
N TYR A 103 14.20 -5.12 15.62
CA TYR A 103 14.49 -5.85 16.86
C TYR A 103 15.09 -7.25 16.63
N ASP A 104 15.82 -7.72 17.64
CA ASP A 104 16.45 -9.05 17.64
C ASP A 104 15.48 -10.07 18.26
N PHE A 105 14.86 -10.88 17.40
CA PHE A 105 13.82 -11.83 17.80
C PHE A 105 14.36 -13.04 18.58
N GLU A 106 15.67 -13.33 18.51
CA GLU A 106 16.28 -14.46 19.22
C GLU A 106 16.13 -14.38 20.74
N ASN A 107 15.90 -13.18 21.29
CA ASN A 107 15.73 -12.96 22.72
C ASN A 107 14.31 -13.24 23.25
N LEU A 108 13.38 -13.72 22.41
CA LEU A 108 12.00 -13.96 22.82
C LEU A 108 11.86 -14.97 23.97
N ASP A 109 12.77 -15.93 24.07
CA ASP A 109 12.85 -16.91 25.16
C ASP A 109 13.13 -16.26 26.54
N GLN A 110 13.62 -15.03 26.57
CA GLN A 110 13.90 -14.28 27.80
C GLN A 110 12.70 -13.45 28.30
N LEU A 111 11.53 -13.58 27.67
CA LEU A 111 10.32 -12.85 28.08
C LEU A 111 9.90 -13.27 29.51
N PRO A 112 9.62 -12.33 30.42
CA PRO A 112 9.15 -12.66 31.76
C PRO A 112 7.81 -13.44 31.76
N GLU A 113 7.62 -14.37 32.71
CA GLU A 113 6.41 -15.21 32.81
C GLU A 113 5.11 -14.42 33.05
N ASP A 114 5.22 -13.23 33.65
CA ASP A 114 4.13 -12.29 33.90
C ASP A 114 3.85 -11.34 32.72
N SER A 115 4.50 -11.59 31.58
CA SER A 115 4.39 -10.83 30.34
C SER A 115 3.71 -11.64 29.22
N CYS A 116 3.29 -10.96 28.17
CA CYS A 116 2.64 -11.58 27.01
C CYS A 116 3.07 -10.90 25.69
N VAL A 117 3.16 -11.69 24.62
CA VAL A 117 3.48 -11.21 23.26
C VAL A 117 2.23 -11.19 22.40
N PHE A 118 2.01 -10.11 21.68
CA PHE A 118 0.93 -9.99 20.69
C PHE A 118 1.55 -9.95 19.30
N PHE A 119 0.96 -10.67 18.36
CA PHE A 119 1.32 -10.63 16.94
C PHE A 119 0.15 -10.09 16.14
N VAL A 120 0.34 -8.97 15.46
CA VAL A 120 -0.65 -8.34 14.59
C VAL A 120 -0.15 -8.39 13.15
N MET A 121 -0.58 -9.39 12.39
CA MET A 121 0.14 -9.82 11.18
C MET A 121 -0.74 -9.72 9.93
N ALA A 122 -0.38 -8.83 9.00
CA ALA A 122 -0.98 -8.80 7.67
C ALA A 122 -0.34 -9.84 6.74
N THR A 123 -1.18 -10.41 5.87
CA THR A 123 -0.75 -11.28 4.77
C THR A 123 -0.68 -10.47 3.48
N TYR A 124 0.39 -10.62 2.70
CA TYR A 124 0.61 -9.90 1.44
C TYR A 124 0.83 -10.86 0.26
N GLY A 125 0.66 -10.37 -0.98
CA GLY A 125 0.90 -11.15 -2.19
C GLY A 125 0.16 -12.49 -2.22
N GLU A 126 0.88 -13.57 -2.54
CA GLU A 126 0.37 -14.95 -2.56
C GLU A 126 0.57 -15.66 -1.22
N GLY A 127 0.19 -15.03 -0.10
CA GLY A 127 0.36 -15.61 1.23
C GLY A 127 1.72 -15.36 1.88
N GLU A 128 2.44 -14.34 1.41
CA GLU A 128 3.76 -13.93 1.86
C GLU A 128 3.67 -12.97 3.07
N PRO A 129 4.72 -12.89 3.90
CA PRO A 129 4.81 -11.84 4.92
C PRO A 129 4.89 -10.46 4.29
N THR A 130 4.48 -9.46 5.08
CA THR A 130 4.80 -8.06 4.80
C THR A 130 6.32 -7.84 4.85
N ASP A 131 6.81 -6.84 4.11
CA ASP A 131 8.27 -6.62 3.95
C ASP A 131 8.99 -6.54 5.30
N ASN A 132 8.40 -5.85 6.29
CA ASN A 132 8.99 -5.67 7.61
C ASN A 132 8.96 -6.93 8.49
N ALA A 133 8.15 -7.92 8.15
CA ALA A 133 7.99 -9.18 8.89
C ALA A 133 8.73 -10.37 8.26
N VAL A 134 9.42 -10.19 7.14
CA VAL A 134 10.13 -11.28 6.43
C VAL A 134 11.10 -12.01 7.34
N GLN A 135 11.99 -11.29 8.05
CA GLN A 135 12.98 -11.89 8.94
C GLN A 135 12.35 -12.63 10.12
N LEU A 136 11.30 -12.05 10.71
CA LEU A 136 10.54 -12.69 11.79
C LEU A 136 9.97 -14.04 11.33
N MET A 137 9.33 -14.07 10.16
CA MET A 137 8.76 -15.30 9.62
C MET A 137 9.83 -16.32 9.23
N GLN A 138 10.98 -15.90 8.73
CA GLN A 138 12.11 -16.79 8.49
C GLN A 138 12.59 -17.45 9.79
N ASN A 139 12.78 -16.68 10.85
CA ASN A 139 13.17 -17.21 12.16
C ASN A 139 12.10 -18.19 12.71
N LEU A 140 10.82 -17.85 12.56
CA LEU A 140 9.71 -18.70 13.01
C LEU A 140 9.54 -19.97 12.18
N THR A 141 9.92 -20.02 10.91
CA THR A 141 9.68 -21.18 10.03
C THR A 141 10.91 -22.05 9.78
N ASP A 142 12.11 -21.53 10.00
CA ASP A 142 13.36 -22.29 9.90
C ASP A 142 13.52 -23.22 11.13
N GLU A 143 13.38 -24.53 10.93
CA GLU A 143 13.54 -25.53 12.00
C GLU A 143 14.92 -25.52 12.67
N SER A 144 15.94 -24.94 12.02
CA SER A 144 17.29 -24.81 12.58
C SER A 144 17.51 -23.54 13.41
N PHE A 145 16.53 -22.63 13.44
CA PHE A 145 16.61 -21.41 14.23
C PHE A 145 16.50 -21.72 15.73
N GLU A 146 17.47 -21.23 16.50
CA GLU A 146 17.56 -21.34 17.96
C GLU A 146 17.35 -19.97 18.60
N PHE A 147 16.67 -19.94 19.75
CA PHE A 147 16.60 -18.74 20.57
C PHE A 147 17.90 -18.53 21.35
N SER A 148 17.97 -17.46 22.15
CA SER A 148 19.20 -17.07 22.85
C SER A 148 19.75 -18.12 23.83
N ASN A 149 18.90 -19.05 24.28
CA ASN A 149 19.26 -20.21 25.08
C ASN A 149 19.84 -21.41 24.29
N GLY A 150 19.92 -21.33 22.96
CA GLY A 150 20.36 -22.44 22.09
C GLY A 150 19.31 -23.53 21.86
N GLU A 151 18.05 -23.27 22.20
CA GLU A 151 16.93 -24.18 21.97
C GLU A 151 15.84 -23.52 21.13
N ARG A 152 15.06 -24.33 20.40
CA ARG A 152 13.87 -23.88 19.65
C ARG A 152 12.59 -24.12 20.45
N LYS A 153 12.53 -23.55 21.67
CA LYS A 153 11.42 -23.76 22.61
C LYS A 153 11.04 -22.48 23.33
N LEU A 154 9.75 -22.32 23.55
CA LEU A 154 9.09 -21.20 24.24
C LEU A 154 8.07 -21.71 25.26
N GLU A 155 8.43 -22.76 26.01
CA GLU A 155 7.53 -23.42 26.96
C GLU A 155 6.96 -22.40 27.98
N GLY A 156 5.63 -22.29 28.04
CA GLY A 156 4.94 -21.41 28.99
C GLY A 156 4.84 -19.93 28.58
N LEU A 157 5.48 -19.51 27.48
CA LEU A 157 5.33 -18.16 26.94
C LEU A 157 3.88 -17.94 26.50
N LYS A 158 3.27 -16.84 26.91
CA LYS A 158 1.88 -16.50 26.57
C LYS A 158 1.82 -15.58 25.37
N TYR A 159 0.94 -15.89 24.41
CA TYR A 159 0.80 -15.04 23.23
C TYR A 159 -0.64 -14.86 22.73
N VAL A 160 -0.88 -13.79 21.98
CA VAL A 160 -2.13 -13.45 21.29
C VAL A 160 -1.82 -13.18 19.81
N VAL A 161 -2.75 -13.52 18.91
CA VAL A 161 -2.61 -13.25 17.47
C VAL A 161 -3.87 -12.59 16.91
N PHE A 162 -3.67 -11.50 16.16
CA PHE A 162 -4.68 -10.92 15.27
C PHE A 162 -4.13 -10.87 13.83
N ALA A 163 -4.74 -11.65 12.95
CA ALA A 163 -4.34 -11.75 11.56
C ALA A 163 -5.18 -10.81 10.68
N LEU A 164 -4.53 -10.10 9.76
CA LEU A 164 -5.19 -9.26 8.75
C LEU A 164 -5.06 -9.90 7.38
N GLY A 165 -6.20 -10.21 6.76
CA GLY A 165 -6.26 -10.89 5.47
C GLY A 165 -7.44 -10.42 4.65
N ASN A 166 -7.63 -11.06 3.50
CA ASN A 166 -8.72 -10.74 2.60
C ASN A 166 -9.16 -12.03 1.87
N ARG A 167 -10.43 -12.44 2.00
CA ARG A 167 -10.95 -13.69 1.40
C ARG A 167 -11.03 -13.68 -0.13
N THR A 168 -10.77 -12.53 -0.75
CA THR A 168 -10.58 -12.46 -2.20
C THR A 168 -9.27 -13.12 -2.66
N TYR A 169 -8.30 -13.29 -1.76
CA TYR A 169 -7.04 -13.98 -2.03
C TYR A 169 -7.10 -15.45 -1.60
N GLU A 170 -6.33 -16.30 -2.27
CA GLU A 170 -6.28 -17.75 -1.99
C GLU A 170 -5.75 -18.03 -0.57
N HIS A 171 -4.67 -17.35 -0.19
CA HIS A 171 -3.97 -17.55 1.07
C HIS A 171 -4.50 -16.63 2.19
N TYR A 172 -5.80 -16.73 2.47
CA TYR A 172 -6.46 -15.93 3.52
C TYR A 172 -5.81 -16.10 4.90
N ASN A 173 -5.31 -14.99 5.47
CA ASN A 173 -4.67 -14.93 6.79
C ASN A 173 -3.47 -15.89 6.99
N ALA A 174 -2.80 -16.30 5.90
CA ALA A 174 -1.75 -17.32 5.94
C ALA A 174 -0.62 -17.01 6.94
N ILE A 175 -0.21 -15.74 7.05
CA ILE A 175 0.90 -15.36 7.93
C ILE A 175 0.50 -15.40 9.41
N GLY A 176 -0.67 -14.86 9.76
CA GLY A 176 -1.15 -14.95 11.14
C GLY A 176 -1.43 -16.41 11.57
N ARG A 177 -1.89 -17.25 10.65
CA ARG A 177 -2.03 -18.71 10.88
C ARG A 177 -0.68 -19.39 11.07
N SER A 178 0.32 -19.05 10.25
CA SER A 178 1.66 -19.61 10.36
C SER A 178 2.34 -19.23 11.68
N VAL A 179 2.24 -17.95 12.10
CA VAL A 179 2.75 -17.52 13.42
C VAL A 179 2.13 -18.35 14.54
N ASP A 180 0.80 -18.49 14.53
CA ASP A 180 0.05 -19.24 15.53
C ASP A 180 0.44 -20.73 15.59
N GLU A 181 0.59 -21.35 14.42
CA GLU A 181 1.04 -22.74 14.30
C GLU A 181 2.47 -22.93 14.84
N GLU A 182 3.42 -22.08 14.43
CA GLU A 182 4.83 -22.19 14.83
C GLU A 182 5.02 -21.89 16.32
N MET A 183 4.37 -20.85 16.86
CA MET A 183 4.42 -20.54 18.29
C MET A 183 3.88 -21.71 19.14
N THR A 184 2.77 -22.32 18.70
CA THR A 184 2.20 -23.50 19.37
C THR A 184 3.14 -24.71 19.31
N LYS A 185 3.76 -24.97 18.15
CA LYS A 185 4.76 -26.05 17.99
C LYS A 185 5.95 -25.87 18.93
N MET A 186 6.37 -24.63 19.18
CA MET A 186 7.46 -24.28 20.10
C MET A 186 7.06 -24.34 21.59
N GLY A 187 5.81 -24.67 21.92
CA GLY A 187 5.35 -24.84 23.32
C GLY A 187 4.80 -23.57 23.98
N ALA A 188 4.62 -22.49 23.21
CA ALA A 188 3.94 -21.29 23.70
C ALA A 188 2.42 -21.54 23.85
N VAL A 189 1.79 -20.83 24.79
CA VAL A 189 0.37 -20.95 25.13
C VAL A 189 -0.39 -19.76 24.55
N ARG A 190 -1.33 -20.05 23.63
CA ARG A 190 -2.22 -19.02 23.09
C ARG A 190 -3.27 -18.60 24.11
N ILE A 191 -3.43 -17.29 24.28
CA ILE A 191 -4.52 -16.67 25.03
C ILE A 191 -5.65 -16.36 24.07
N GLY A 192 -6.85 -16.88 24.37
CA GLY A 192 -8.05 -16.66 23.56
C GLY A 192 -8.00 -17.31 22.18
N GLU A 193 -8.96 -16.92 21.33
CA GLU A 193 -8.97 -17.33 19.93
C GLU A 193 -8.06 -16.46 19.08
N ARG A 194 -7.46 -17.06 18.04
CA ARG A 194 -6.75 -16.30 17.00
C ARG A 194 -7.76 -15.44 16.24
N GLY A 195 -7.55 -14.12 16.25
CA GLY A 195 -8.38 -13.22 15.46
C GLY A 195 -8.02 -13.28 13.98
N GLU A 196 -9.01 -13.20 13.11
CA GLU A 196 -8.86 -13.24 11.65
C GLU A 196 -9.77 -12.20 10.99
N GLY A 197 -9.21 -11.03 10.66
CA GLY A 197 -9.93 -9.99 9.94
C GLY A 197 -9.95 -10.20 8.41
N ASP A 198 -11.02 -9.73 7.79
CA ASP A 198 -11.31 -9.82 6.36
C ASP A 198 -11.58 -8.44 5.74
N ASP A 199 -10.57 -7.92 5.05
CA ASP A 199 -10.60 -6.62 4.37
C ASP A 199 -11.57 -6.60 3.17
N ASP A 200 -12.10 -7.76 2.73
CA ASP A 200 -13.18 -7.76 1.73
C ASP A 200 -14.51 -7.22 2.29
N LYS A 201 -14.73 -7.40 3.59
CA LYS A 201 -15.96 -7.00 4.28
C LYS A 201 -15.73 -5.76 5.14
N SER A 202 -15.05 -5.93 6.27
CA SER A 202 -14.74 -4.87 7.22
C SER A 202 -13.77 -5.38 8.26
N MET A 203 -12.49 -5.04 8.08
CA MET A 203 -11.43 -5.30 9.06
C MET A 203 -11.78 -4.77 10.45
N GLU A 204 -12.42 -3.60 10.49
CA GLU A 204 -12.81 -2.93 11.74
C GLU A 204 -13.85 -3.71 12.53
N GLU A 205 -14.85 -4.27 11.85
CA GLU A 205 -15.90 -5.03 12.54
C GLU A 205 -15.37 -6.39 13.03
N ASP A 206 -14.53 -7.05 12.24
CA ASP A 206 -13.91 -8.32 12.67
C ASP A 206 -13.01 -8.11 13.89
N TYR A 207 -12.26 -7.01 13.95
CA TYR A 207 -11.49 -6.62 15.14
C TYR A 207 -12.40 -6.39 16.36
N LEU A 208 -13.48 -5.62 16.18
CA LEU A 208 -14.41 -5.28 17.26
C LEU A 208 -15.14 -6.50 17.82
N GLU A 209 -15.47 -7.49 16.98
CA GLU A 209 -16.08 -8.75 17.39
C GLU A 209 -15.11 -9.67 18.13
N TRP A 210 -13.84 -9.69 17.71
CA TRP A 210 -12.81 -10.53 18.33
C TRP A 210 -12.30 -9.99 19.67
N LYS A 211 -12.07 -8.68 19.76
CA LYS A 211 -11.28 -8.08 20.85
C LYS A 211 -11.86 -8.32 22.24
N ASP A 212 -13.19 -8.34 22.40
CA ASP A 212 -13.81 -8.37 23.73
C ASP A 212 -13.65 -9.75 24.36
N GLY A 213 -13.93 -10.83 23.62
CA GLY A 213 -13.66 -12.19 24.09
C GLY A 213 -12.16 -12.47 24.29
N MET A 214 -11.30 -11.87 23.46
CA MET A 214 -9.84 -11.93 23.68
C MET A 214 -9.44 -11.24 24.99
N TRP A 215 -9.95 -10.04 25.28
CA TRP A 215 -9.62 -9.32 26.51
C TRP A 215 -10.10 -10.04 27.77
N GLU A 216 -11.25 -10.71 27.73
CA GLU A 216 -11.74 -11.56 28.82
C GLU A 216 -10.76 -12.72 29.09
N ALA A 217 -10.36 -13.45 28.04
CA ALA A 217 -9.39 -14.54 28.16
C ALA A 217 -8.01 -14.04 28.63
N PHE A 218 -7.61 -12.86 28.17
CA PHE A 218 -6.36 -12.22 28.58
C PHE A 218 -6.37 -11.84 30.06
N ALA A 219 -7.48 -11.27 30.56
CA ALA A 219 -7.63 -10.91 31.96
C ALA A 219 -7.47 -12.14 32.87
N GLU A 220 -8.10 -13.25 32.52
CA GLU A 220 -7.99 -14.53 33.23
C GLU A 220 -6.55 -15.08 33.20
N ALA A 221 -5.94 -15.19 32.01
CA ALA A 221 -4.61 -15.79 31.85
C ALA A 221 -3.47 -14.96 32.45
N MET A 222 -3.63 -13.64 32.53
CA MET A 222 -2.64 -12.71 33.07
C MET A 222 -2.91 -12.31 34.53
N GLY A 223 -4.05 -12.73 35.09
CA GLY A 223 -4.47 -12.38 36.45
C GLY A 223 -4.61 -10.87 36.66
N VAL A 224 -5.20 -10.17 35.68
CA VAL A 224 -5.41 -8.72 35.73
C VAL A 224 -6.90 -8.39 35.77
N GLU A 225 -7.25 -7.30 36.44
CA GLU A 225 -8.65 -6.85 36.59
C GLU A 225 -8.89 -5.58 35.78
N GLU A 226 -10.04 -5.50 35.09
CA GLU A 226 -10.46 -4.28 34.41
C GLU A 226 -10.70 -3.13 35.41
N GLY A 227 -10.44 -1.91 34.96
CA GLY A 227 -10.64 -0.69 35.75
C GLY A 227 -9.40 -0.24 36.54
N GLN A 228 -8.28 -0.96 36.42
CA GLN A 228 -6.99 -0.53 36.97
C GLN A 228 -6.27 0.51 36.07
N GLY A 229 -6.73 0.67 34.82
CA GLY A 229 -6.20 1.66 33.89
C GLY A 229 -6.85 3.05 34.02
N GLY A 230 -6.35 3.99 33.22
CA GLY A 230 -6.87 5.36 33.15
C GLY A 230 -6.86 5.88 31.71
N ASP A 231 -7.78 6.79 31.41
CA ASP A 231 -7.88 7.50 30.13
C ASP A 231 -6.80 8.58 30.08
N THR A 232 -5.58 8.22 29.65
CA THR A 232 -4.47 9.17 29.47
C THR A 232 -4.32 9.51 28.00
N PRO A 233 -4.22 10.80 27.62
CA PRO A 233 -3.90 11.18 26.25
C PRO A 233 -2.60 10.52 25.77
N ASP A 234 -2.50 10.21 24.47
CA ASP A 234 -1.26 9.69 23.89
C ASP A 234 -0.26 10.81 23.63
N PHE A 235 -0.81 11.98 23.30
CA PHE A 235 -0.06 13.15 22.85
C PHE A 235 -0.46 14.38 23.65
N THR A 236 0.41 15.37 23.64
CA THR A 236 0.08 16.73 24.09
C THR A 236 0.38 17.70 22.95
N VAL A 237 -0.59 18.55 22.64
CA VAL A 237 -0.45 19.60 21.62
C VAL A 237 -0.19 20.92 22.31
N THR A 238 0.89 21.60 21.92
CA THR A 238 1.25 22.93 22.44
C THR A 238 1.33 23.93 21.31
N GLU A 239 0.59 25.04 21.40
CA GLU A 239 0.78 26.19 20.51
C GLU A 239 2.13 26.87 20.85
N LEU A 240 2.94 27.14 19.84
CA LEU A 240 4.24 27.79 20.00
C LEU A 240 4.12 29.27 19.63
N ASP A 241 4.35 30.16 20.60
CA ASP A 241 4.33 31.62 20.39
C ASP A 241 5.39 32.09 19.38
N SER A 242 6.53 31.39 19.33
CA SER A 242 7.58 31.65 18.36
C SER A 242 8.36 30.38 18.02
N HIS A 243 8.59 30.16 16.73
CA HIS A 243 9.49 29.14 16.21
C HIS A 243 10.08 29.63 14.89
N PRO A 244 11.36 29.33 14.55
CA PRO A 244 11.92 29.73 13.28
C PRO A 244 11.12 29.15 12.11
N ALA A 245 10.61 30.00 11.22
CA ALA A 245 9.65 29.62 10.18
C ALA A 245 10.23 28.57 9.21
N GLU A 246 11.54 28.54 9.02
CA GLU A 246 12.28 27.58 8.20
C GLU A 246 12.39 26.18 8.85
N LYS A 247 12.12 26.07 10.16
CA LYS A 247 12.15 24.80 10.91
C LYS A 247 10.76 24.19 11.12
N VAL A 248 9.70 24.93 10.78
CA VAL A 248 8.31 24.44 10.84
C VAL A 248 8.04 23.56 9.62
N TYR A 249 7.52 22.36 9.83
CA TYR A 249 7.09 21.48 8.76
C TYR A 249 5.71 21.93 8.25
N LEU A 250 5.57 22.10 6.93
CA LEU A 250 4.35 22.56 6.25
C LEU A 250 3.79 21.51 5.28
N GLY A 251 4.21 20.25 5.44
CA GLY A 251 3.80 19.11 4.63
C GLY A 251 4.96 18.21 4.23
N GLU A 252 6.21 18.63 4.47
CA GLU A 252 7.38 17.79 4.26
C GLU A 252 7.33 16.56 5.20
N LEU A 253 7.75 15.39 4.70
CA LEU A 253 7.69 14.12 5.44
C LEU A 253 8.95 13.78 6.23
N SER A 254 10.03 14.55 6.05
CA SER A 254 11.30 14.33 6.75
C SER A 254 12.11 15.62 6.90
N ALA A 255 13.03 15.63 7.87
CA ALA A 255 14.00 16.72 8.04
C ALA A 255 14.85 16.94 6.78
N ARG A 256 15.10 15.87 6.01
CA ARG A 256 15.81 15.94 4.73
C ARG A 256 15.00 16.72 3.69
N ALA A 257 13.71 16.44 3.59
CA ALA A 257 12.80 17.15 2.68
C ALA A 257 12.68 18.64 3.07
N LEU A 258 12.57 18.95 4.37
CA LEU A 258 12.55 20.33 4.88
C LEU A 258 13.83 21.11 4.53
N THR A 259 14.99 20.48 4.73
CA THR A 259 16.30 21.11 4.45
C THR A 259 16.75 21.00 2.99
N LYS A 260 15.94 20.36 2.13
CA LYS A 260 16.25 20.08 0.71
C LYS A 260 17.61 19.40 0.50
N THR A 261 18.01 18.54 1.45
CA THR A 261 19.28 17.83 1.37
C THR A 261 19.16 16.61 0.45
N LYS A 262 20.18 16.38 -0.39
CA LYS A 262 20.20 15.23 -1.32
C LYS A 262 20.29 13.91 -0.55
N GLY A 263 19.62 12.88 -1.04
CA GLY A 263 19.68 11.54 -0.45
C GLY A 263 18.83 10.53 -1.22
N ILE A 264 18.73 9.32 -0.66
CA ILE A 264 17.89 8.25 -1.21
C ILE A 264 16.42 8.67 -1.14
N HIS A 265 15.67 8.31 -2.18
CA HIS A 265 14.24 8.52 -2.28
C HIS A 265 13.48 7.22 -2.01
N ASP A 266 12.68 7.24 -0.97
CA ASP A 266 11.90 6.11 -0.46
C ASP A 266 10.57 6.65 0.13
N ALA A 267 9.80 5.81 0.81
CA ALA A 267 8.56 6.22 1.46
C ALA A 267 8.77 7.31 2.54
N LYS A 268 9.92 7.35 3.23
CA LYS A 268 10.21 8.35 4.26
C LYS A 268 10.70 9.68 3.64
N ASN A 269 11.21 9.65 2.41
CA ASN A 269 11.72 10.81 1.69
C ASN A 269 11.33 10.78 0.20
N PRO A 270 10.05 10.97 -0.15
CA PRO A 270 9.60 10.90 -1.53
C PRO A 270 10.24 12.02 -2.36
N TYR A 271 10.43 11.72 -3.65
CA TYR A 271 10.94 12.65 -4.63
C TYR A 271 9.79 13.44 -5.26
N ALA A 272 9.82 14.77 -5.16
CA ALA A 272 8.89 15.64 -5.87
C ALA A 272 9.21 15.63 -7.38
N SER A 273 8.61 14.69 -8.10
CA SER A 273 8.88 14.39 -9.51
C SER A 273 8.12 15.35 -10.44
N PRO A 274 8.82 16.10 -11.32
CA PRO A 274 8.18 16.91 -12.35
C PRO A 274 7.24 16.12 -13.26
N VAL A 275 6.06 16.67 -13.54
CA VAL A 275 5.13 16.12 -14.53
C VAL A 275 5.57 16.56 -15.93
N LYS A 276 6.12 15.65 -16.72
CA LYS A 276 6.54 15.91 -18.11
C LYS A 276 5.34 16.01 -19.06
N ALA A 277 4.37 15.15 -18.85
CA ALA A 277 3.15 15.10 -19.66
C ALA A 277 2.00 14.51 -18.84
N SER A 278 0.79 14.99 -19.12
CA SER A 278 -0.44 14.42 -18.58
C SER A 278 -1.58 14.51 -19.58
N ARG A 279 -2.35 13.44 -19.74
CA ARG A 279 -3.47 13.40 -20.69
C ARG A 279 -4.58 12.48 -20.24
N GLU A 280 -5.77 12.72 -20.78
CA GLU A 280 -6.92 11.83 -20.66
C GLU A 280 -6.73 10.61 -21.58
N LEU A 281 -7.06 9.41 -21.09
CA LEU A 281 -7.00 8.15 -21.84
C LEU A 281 -8.39 7.65 -22.24
N PHE A 282 -9.45 8.10 -21.56
CA PHE A 282 -10.82 7.84 -21.98
C PHE A 282 -11.30 8.88 -22.99
N GLN A 283 -12.47 8.67 -23.55
CA GLN A 283 -13.12 9.64 -24.41
C GLN A 283 -13.40 10.94 -23.64
N VAL A 284 -12.93 12.07 -24.18
CA VAL A 284 -13.17 13.40 -23.61
C VAL A 284 -14.67 13.70 -23.60
N GLY A 285 -15.17 14.21 -22.47
CA GLY A 285 -16.59 14.51 -22.27
C GLY A 285 -17.44 13.33 -21.78
N GLY A 286 -16.83 12.17 -21.52
CA GLY A 286 -17.51 11.04 -20.86
C GLY A 286 -17.70 11.24 -19.34
N GLU A 287 -18.48 10.34 -18.73
CA GLU A 287 -18.78 10.36 -17.27
C GLU A 287 -17.62 9.88 -16.39
N ARG A 288 -16.58 9.29 -16.99
CA ARG A 288 -15.42 8.71 -16.31
C ARG A 288 -14.14 9.27 -16.90
N ASN A 289 -13.09 9.27 -16.09
CA ASN A 289 -11.75 9.70 -16.49
C ASN A 289 -10.73 8.58 -16.22
N CYS A 290 -9.69 8.51 -17.04
CA CYS A 290 -8.48 7.75 -16.77
C CYS A 290 -7.27 8.58 -17.17
N VAL A 291 -6.46 8.94 -16.18
CA VAL A 291 -5.34 9.86 -16.36
C VAL A 291 -4.07 9.07 -16.68
N HIS A 292 -3.39 9.49 -17.73
CA HIS A 292 -1.97 9.18 -17.95
C HIS A 292 -1.11 10.30 -17.38
N VAL A 293 -0.07 9.95 -16.62
CA VAL A 293 0.92 10.91 -16.12
C VAL A 293 2.33 10.37 -16.37
N GLU A 294 3.22 11.22 -16.88
CA GLU A 294 4.65 10.95 -17.07
C GLU A 294 5.44 11.75 -16.05
N LEU A 295 6.13 11.02 -15.16
CA LEU A 295 6.82 11.55 -13.99
C LEU A 295 8.33 11.49 -14.20
N ASP A 296 8.96 12.66 -14.31
CA ASP A 296 10.40 12.78 -14.53
C ASP A 296 11.19 12.30 -13.32
N ILE A 297 12.13 11.40 -13.54
CA ILE A 297 13.07 10.93 -12.51
C ILE A 297 14.53 11.23 -12.89
N GLU A 298 14.79 11.97 -13.96
CA GLU A 298 16.14 12.37 -14.34
C GLU A 298 16.82 13.18 -13.23
N GLY A 299 18.09 12.86 -12.96
CA GLY A 299 18.88 13.52 -11.91
C GLY A 299 18.49 13.18 -10.47
N SER A 300 17.38 12.45 -10.24
CA SER A 300 16.93 12.04 -8.90
C SER A 300 17.78 10.91 -8.29
N GLY A 301 18.45 10.11 -9.14
CA GLY A 301 19.11 8.87 -8.73
C GLY A 301 18.15 7.70 -8.49
N MET A 302 16.83 7.91 -8.65
CA MET A 302 15.86 6.82 -8.62
C MET A 302 16.02 5.91 -9.84
N THR A 303 15.76 4.62 -9.63
CA THR A 303 15.71 3.63 -10.70
C THR A 303 14.49 2.74 -10.52
N TYR A 304 13.95 2.23 -11.62
CA TYR A 304 12.81 1.32 -11.62
C TYR A 304 12.99 0.21 -12.67
N GLN A 305 12.22 -0.86 -12.56
CA GLN A 305 12.11 -1.95 -13.52
C GLN A 305 10.67 -2.05 -14.03
N HIS A 306 10.46 -2.65 -15.21
CA HIS A 306 9.12 -2.96 -15.68
C HIS A 306 8.40 -3.87 -14.68
N GLY A 307 7.14 -3.54 -14.36
CA GLY A 307 6.34 -4.24 -13.36
C GLY A 307 6.54 -3.77 -11.92
N ASP A 308 7.48 -2.85 -11.64
CA ASP A 308 7.53 -2.16 -10.35
C ASP A 308 6.27 -1.28 -10.13
N HIS A 309 6.08 -0.85 -8.89
CA HIS A 309 5.03 0.08 -8.51
C HIS A 309 5.63 1.46 -8.18
N VAL A 310 4.84 2.51 -8.38
CA VAL A 310 5.14 3.86 -7.90
C VAL A 310 4.12 4.28 -6.85
N GLY A 311 4.60 4.64 -5.66
CA GLY A 311 3.77 5.16 -4.58
C GLY A 311 3.66 6.68 -4.69
N VAL A 312 2.45 7.19 -4.95
CA VAL A 312 2.13 8.61 -5.07
C VAL A 312 1.60 9.15 -3.75
N TRP A 313 2.23 10.19 -3.23
CA TRP A 313 1.82 10.88 -2.01
C TRP A 313 0.87 12.02 -2.35
N ALA A 314 -0.43 11.74 -2.25
CA ALA A 314 -1.49 12.73 -2.39
C ALA A 314 -1.71 13.50 -1.07
N LEU A 315 -2.59 14.49 -1.11
CA LEU A 315 -2.99 15.31 0.03
C LEU A 315 -4.52 15.37 0.15
N ASN A 316 -5.03 15.73 1.32
CA ASN A 316 -6.48 15.80 1.54
C ASN A 316 -7.13 16.98 0.78
N PRO A 317 -8.38 16.82 0.27
CA PRO A 317 -9.09 17.89 -0.40
C PRO A 317 -9.33 19.11 0.50
N ASP A 318 -9.28 20.32 -0.06
CA ASP A 318 -9.45 21.57 0.70
C ASP A 318 -10.76 21.62 1.48
N VAL A 319 -11.84 21.10 0.89
CA VAL A 319 -13.17 21.12 1.52
C VAL A 319 -13.19 20.30 2.81
N GLU A 320 -12.46 19.18 2.88
CA GLU A 320 -12.43 18.34 4.09
C GLU A 320 -11.50 18.91 5.15
N VAL A 321 -10.39 19.54 4.74
CA VAL A 321 -9.50 20.26 5.64
C VAL A 321 -10.25 21.43 6.29
N ASP A 322 -10.91 22.25 5.48
CA ASP A 322 -11.73 23.38 5.95
C ASP A 322 -12.86 22.89 6.86
N ARG A 323 -13.51 21.76 6.52
CA ARG A 323 -14.59 21.15 7.31
C ARG A 323 -14.13 20.86 8.72
N LEU A 324 -13.09 20.06 8.90
CA LEU A 324 -12.60 19.71 10.23
C LEU A 324 -12.03 20.92 10.97
N LEU A 325 -11.34 21.84 10.28
CA LEU A 325 -10.87 23.07 10.92
C LEU A 325 -12.04 23.91 11.47
N CYS A 326 -13.15 24.04 10.74
CA CYS A 326 -14.34 24.75 11.22
C CYS A 326 -15.01 24.00 12.36
N THR A 327 -15.20 22.67 12.22
CA THR A 327 -15.78 21.82 13.27
C THR A 327 -14.98 21.87 14.57
N LEU A 328 -13.65 21.99 14.52
CA LEU A 328 -12.79 22.08 15.69
C LEU A 328 -12.60 23.52 16.21
N GLY A 329 -13.19 24.53 15.54
CA GLY A 329 -12.98 25.94 15.89
C GLY A 329 -11.55 26.44 15.61
N LEU A 330 -10.80 25.74 14.76
CA LEU A 330 -9.39 25.98 14.45
C LEU A 330 -9.17 26.66 13.09
N TYR A 331 -10.22 27.00 12.34
CA TYR A 331 -10.10 27.60 11.01
C TYR A 331 -9.25 28.88 10.98
N ASN A 332 -9.48 29.80 11.92
CA ASN A 332 -8.70 31.04 12.05
C ASN A 332 -7.31 30.81 12.68
N LYS A 333 -7.03 29.60 13.17
CA LYS A 333 -5.76 29.15 13.75
C LYS A 333 -5.04 28.13 12.86
N LYS A 334 -5.47 27.94 11.61
CA LYS A 334 -4.95 26.88 10.73
C LYS A 334 -3.43 26.94 10.54
N ASP A 335 -2.87 28.15 10.53
CA ASP A 335 -1.44 28.40 10.35
C ASP A 335 -0.69 28.58 11.68
N THR A 336 -1.37 28.45 12.82
CA THR A 336 -0.74 28.48 14.15
C THR A 336 0.24 27.33 14.27
N VAL A 337 1.48 27.64 14.69
CA VAL A 337 2.53 26.65 14.88
C VAL A 337 2.27 25.86 16.16
N ILE A 338 2.31 24.54 16.05
CA ILE A 338 2.13 23.60 17.14
C ILE A 338 3.31 22.64 17.25
N ASN A 339 3.65 22.25 18.47
CA ASN A 339 4.42 21.06 18.74
C ASN A 339 3.48 19.96 19.25
N ILE A 340 3.81 18.70 18.91
CA ILE A 340 3.12 17.54 19.45
C ILE A 340 4.18 16.65 20.09
N ASP A 341 4.00 16.36 21.37
CA ASP A 341 4.89 15.48 22.11
C ASP A 341 4.14 14.20 22.47
N SER A 342 4.84 13.07 22.37
CA SER A 342 4.32 11.79 22.89
C SER A 342 4.51 11.73 24.40
N LEU A 343 3.43 11.38 25.10
CA LEU A 343 3.45 11.18 26.55
C LEU A 343 4.03 9.81 26.96
N ASP A 344 4.03 8.83 26.04
CA ASP A 344 4.74 7.56 26.18
C ASP A 344 5.33 7.15 24.82
N PRO A 345 6.55 7.60 24.50
CA PRO A 345 7.19 7.33 23.20
C PRO A 345 7.44 5.85 22.89
N ALA A 346 7.39 4.99 23.91
CA ALA A 346 7.51 3.54 23.75
C ALA A 346 6.16 2.89 23.32
N LEU A 347 5.04 3.59 23.53
CA LEU A 347 3.70 3.15 23.13
C LEU A 347 3.28 3.78 21.80
N ALA A 348 3.39 5.10 21.68
CA ALA A 348 2.98 5.82 20.48
C ALA A 348 3.97 6.93 20.16
N LYS A 349 4.70 6.82 19.05
CA LYS A 349 5.51 7.91 18.53
C LYS A 349 4.62 8.88 17.74
N VAL A 350 4.99 10.16 17.71
CA VAL A 350 4.32 11.12 16.84
C VAL A 350 4.57 10.69 15.39
N PRO A 351 3.53 10.42 14.59
CA PRO A 351 3.70 9.68 13.36
C PRO A 351 4.08 10.59 12.17
N PHE A 352 4.28 11.89 12.39
CA PHE A 352 4.76 12.89 11.44
C PHE A 352 5.82 13.81 12.04
N PRO A 353 6.57 14.54 11.19
CA PRO A 353 7.45 15.60 11.63
C PRO A 353 6.73 16.73 12.38
N VAL A 354 7.37 17.23 13.44
CA VAL A 354 6.97 18.38 14.26
C VAL A 354 8.21 19.25 14.54
N PRO A 355 8.06 20.56 14.84
CA PRO A 355 6.83 21.35 14.92
C PRO A 355 6.15 21.59 13.56
N THR A 356 4.82 21.73 13.54
CA THR A 356 4.01 21.90 12.33
C THR A 356 2.84 22.87 12.58
N THR A 357 1.79 22.87 11.75
CA THR A 357 0.56 23.67 11.96
C THR A 357 -0.69 22.79 11.92
N TYR A 358 -1.79 23.25 12.52
CA TYR A 358 -3.07 22.52 12.51
C TYR A 358 -3.53 22.17 11.09
N GLY A 359 -3.51 23.15 10.18
CA GLY A 359 -3.90 22.96 8.79
C GLY A 359 -2.98 21.99 8.04
N THR A 360 -1.69 22.00 8.35
CA THR A 360 -0.72 21.06 7.75
C THR A 360 -0.99 19.63 8.15
N VAL A 361 -1.28 19.37 9.43
CA VAL A 361 -1.59 18.02 9.93
C VAL A 361 -2.78 17.44 9.18
N LEU A 362 -3.89 18.16 9.13
CA LEU A 362 -5.12 17.72 8.47
C LEU A 362 -4.96 17.57 6.95
N ARG A 363 -4.07 18.35 6.33
CA ARG A 363 -3.85 18.35 4.88
C ARG A 363 -2.92 17.23 4.42
N HIS A 364 -1.81 17.03 5.12
CA HIS A 364 -0.69 16.23 4.62
C HIS A 364 -0.44 14.94 5.41
N TYR A 365 -0.89 14.85 6.66
CA TYR A 365 -0.35 13.84 7.58
C TYR A 365 -1.36 12.78 8.00
N ILE A 366 -2.64 13.10 8.15
CA ILE A 366 -3.67 12.14 8.61
C ILE A 366 -4.79 12.00 7.58
N ASP A 367 -5.39 10.80 7.46
CA ASP A 367 -6.40 10.50 6.44
C ASP A 367 -7.81 10.91 6.88
N ILE A 368 -8.09 12.21 6.79
CA ILE A 368 -9.41 12.78 7.16
C ILE A 368 -10.52 12.48 6.14
N SER A 369 -10.19 11.83 5.02
CA SER A 369 -11.14 11.50 3.96
C SER A 369 -11.59 10.04 3.97
N ALA A 370 -11.07 9.23 4.90
CA ALA A 370 -11.54 7.89 5.17
C ALA A 370 -12.97 7.89 5.76
N VAL A 371 -13.68 6.78 5.60
CA VAL A 371 -14.97 6.55 6.26
C VAL A 371 -14.75 6.58 7.78
N ALA A 372 -15.61 7.30 8.51
CA ALA A 372 -15.43 7.51 9.94
C ALA A 372 -15.59 6.21 10.73
N GLY A 373 -14.54 5.72 11.38
CA GLY A 373 -14.57 4.47 12.15
C GLY A 373 -15.52 4.51 13.36
N ARG A 374 -16.21 3.39 13.62
CA ARG A 374 -17.25 3.26 14.65
C ARG A 374 -16.77 3.58 16.07
N GLN A 375 -15.65 3.02 16.50
CA GLN A 375 -15.11 3.26 17.86
C GLN A 375 -14.70 4.72 18.06
N MET A 376 -14.16 5.37 17.04
CA MET A 376 -13.80 6.80 17.08
C MET A 376 -15.05 7.66 17.36
N LEU A 377 -16.20 7.35 16.76
CA LEU A 377 -17.46 8.07 17.06
C LEU A 377 -17.85 7.93 18.53
N GLY A 378 -17.63 6.76 19.13
CA GLY A 378 -17.81 6.54 20.56
C GLY A 378 -16.95 7.44 21.43
N VAL A 379 -15.66 7.56 21.11
CA VAL A 379 -14.72 8.45 21.82
C VAL A 379 -15.16 9.92 21.70
N LEU A 380 -15.53 10.35 20.50
CA LEU A 380 -15.89 11.74 20.22
C LEU A 380 -17.26 12.16 20.77
N SER A 381 -18.14 11.20 21.08
CA SER A 381 -19.45 11.48 21.69
C SER A 381 -19.36 12.27 22.99
N LYS A 382 -18.29 12.08 23.79
CA LYS A 382 -18.04 12.79 25.04
C LYS A 382 -17.85 14.31 24.85
N PHE A 383 -17.55 14.76 23.64
CA PHE A 383 -17.29 16.15 23.29
C PHE A 383 -18.43 16.76 22.46
N ALA A 384 -19.60 16.14 22.45
CA ALA A 384 -20.72 16.63 21.67
C ALA A 384 -21.21 18.01 22.14
N PRO A 385 -21.53 18.93 21.20
CA PRO A 385 -22.01 20.27 21.53
C PRO A 385 -23.45 20.29 22.05
N SER A 386 -24.20 19.19 21.89
CA SER A 386 -25.56 19.03 22.40
C SER A 386 -25.86 17.58 22.80
N PRO A 387 -26.87 17.35 23.67
CA PRO A 387 -27.31 15.99 24.03
C PRO A 387 -27.77 15.14 22.83
N GLU A 388 -28.35 15.77 21.81
CA GLU A 388 -28.80 15.08 20.60
C GLU A 388 -27.62 14.59 19.77
N ALA A 389 -26.57 15.42 19.63
CA ALA A 389 -25.34 15.05 18.95
C ALA A 389 -24.60 13.91 19.70
N GLU A 390 -24.60 13.97 21.04
CA GLU A 390 -24.03 12.91 21.88
C GLU A 390 -24.77 11.58 21.67
N ALA A 391 -26.10 11.60 21.75
CA ALA A 391 -26.95 10.43 21.57
C ALA A 391 -26.79 9.83 20.17
N PHE A 392 -26.70 10.67 19.14
CA PHE A 392 -26.48 10.24 17.76
C PHE A 392 -25.15 9.50 17.59
N LEU A 393 -24.03 10.06 18.09
CA LEU A 393 -22.73 9.41 18.01
C LEU A 393 -22.66 8.12 18.87
N LYS A 394 -23.30 8.13 20.05
CA LYS A 394 -23.40 6.92 20.89
C LYS A 394 -24.17 5.81 20.18
N ASN A 395 -25.29 6.14 19.52
CA ASN A 395 -26.06 5.17 18.75
C ASN A 395 -25.20 4.55 17.64
N LEU A 396 -24.55 5.37 16.82
CA LEU A 396 -23.65 4.88 15.77
C LEU A 396 -22.50 4.04 16.31
N ASN A 397 -22.01 4.32 17.52
CA ASN A 397 -20.97 3.50 18.14
C ASN A 397 -21.50 2.12 18.59
N THR A 398 -22.70 2.04 19.16
CA THR A 398 -23.24 0.79 19.76
C THR A 398 -24.07 -0.05 18.80
N ASP A 399 -24.72 0.57 17.81
CA ASP A 399 -25.58 -0.09 16.84
C ASP A 399 -24.82 -0.26 15.51
N LYS A 400 -24.31 -1.48 15.29
CA LYS A 400 -23.57 -1.86 14.08
C LYS A 400 -24.43 -1.72 12.82
N GLU A 401 -25.73 -1.99 12.89
CA GLU A 401 -26.62 -1.95 11.73
C GLU A 401 -26.91 -0.51 11.32
N ASP A 402 -27.22 0.37 12.28
CA ASP A 402 -27.42 1.80 11.99
C ASP A 402 -26.12 2.46 11.52
N TYR A 403 -24.97 2.09 12.10
CA TYR A 403 -23.66 2.55 11.61
C TYR A 403 -23.42 2.15 10.17
N ALA A 404 -23.62 0.87 9.81
CA ALA A 404 -23.45 0.41 8.44
C ALA A 404 -24.43 1.11 7.49
N ALA A 405 -25.70 1.24 7.88
CA ALA A 405 -26.75 1.85 7.08
C ALA A 405 -26.52 3.35 6.83
N VAL A 406 -25.91 4.06 7.78
CA VAL A 406 -25.70 5.50 7.71
C VAL A 406 -24.28 5.84 7.24
N VAL A 407 -23.27 5.43 7.99
CA VAL A 407 -21.88 5.87 7.82
C VAL A 407 -21.20 5.11 6.68
N THR A 408 -21.23 3.78 6.71
CA THR A 408 -20.58 2.95 5.68
C THR A 408 -21.26 3.15 4.32
N ASN A 409 -22.57 2.96 4.26
CA ASN A 409 -23.36 3.10 3.04
C ASN A 409 -23.37 4.54 2.50
N GLY A 410 -23.43 5.54 3.38
CA GLY A 410 -23.32 6.95 3.02
C GLY A 410 -21.90 7.40 2.69
N CYS A 411 -20.88 6.56 2.96
CA CYS A 411 -19.46 6.88 2.86
C CYS A 411 -19.08 8.17 3.60
N PHE A 412 -19.65 8.39 4.79
CA PHE A 412 -19.45 9.63 5.53
C PHE A 412 -18.07 9.67 6.20
N LYS A 413 -17.38 10.80 5.99
CA LYS A 413 -16.10 11.13 6.62
C LYS A 413 -16.34 11.70 8.02
N LEU A 414 -15.31 11.71 8.86
CA LEU A 414 -15.45 12.18 10.24
C LEU A 414 -16.08 13.59 10.33
N GLY A 415 -15.55 14.56 9.59
CA GLY A 415 -16.07 15.93 9.60
C GLY A 415 -17.55 16.01 9.18
N GLU A 416 -18.00 15.13 8.30
CA GLU A 416 -19.38 15.08 7.84
C GLU A 416 -20.31 14.49 8.90
N VAL A 417 -19.87 13.42 9.57
CA VAL A 417 -20.61 12.83 10.69
C VAL A 417 -20.78 13.85 11.82
N LEU A 418 -19.73 14.62 12.14
CA LEU A 418 -19.80 15.67 13.17
C LEU A 418 -20.73 16.83 12.76
N GLN A 419 -20.70 17.25 11.50
CA GLN A 419 -21.64 18.25 10.97
C GLN A 419 -23.08 17.75 11.02
N LEU A 420 -23.35 16.52 10.58
CA LEU A 420 -24.67 15.90 10.65
C LEU A 420 -25.18 15.79 12.08
N ALA A 421 -24.34 15.33 13.01
CA ALA A 421 -24.67 15.21 14.42
C ALA A 421 -25.04 16.57 15.04
N ALA A 422 -24.39 17.66 14.60
CA ALA A 422 -24.68 19.02 15.04
C ALA A 422 -25.77 19.74 14.22
N GLY A 423 -26.43 19.05 13.28
CA GLY A 423 -27.51 19.60 12.46
C GLY A 423 -27.05 20.60 11.37
N ASN A 424 -25.78 20.60 10.98
CA ASN A 424 -25.26 21.46 9.91
C ASN A 424 -25.55 20.85 8.52
N ASP A 425 -25.64 21.71 7.50
CA ASP A 425 -25.78 21.28 6.10
C ASP A 425 -24.44 20.87 5.49
N ILE A 426 -24.25 19.56 5.30
CA ILE A 426 -23.03 19.01 4.69
C ILE A 426 -22.87 19.32 3.20
N LYS A 427 -23.94 19.81 2.52
CA LYS A 427 -23.90 20.23 1.11
C LYS A 427 -23.40 21.66 0.95
N ALA A 428 -23.34 22.44 2.03
CA ALA A 428 -22.75 23.78 2.03
C ALA A 428 -21.23 23.71 2.22
N ARG A 429 -20.49 24.66 1.65
CA ARG A 429 -19.04 24.77 1.91
C ARG A 429 -18.86 25.18 3.38
N PRO A 430 -18.05 24.47 4.18
CA PRO A 430 -17.89 24.79 5.59
C PRO A 430 -17.21 26.15 5.76
N THR A 431 -17.77 26.96 6.66
CA THR A 431 -17.20 28.22 7.14
C THR A 431 -17.37 28.30 8.65
N PRO A 432 -16.62 29.17 9.35
CA PRO A 432 -16.80 29.38 10.79
C PRO A 432 -18.22 29.80 11.18
N GLU A 433 -18.96 30.44 10.27
CA GLU A 433 -20.31 30.96 10.52
C GLU A 433 -21.41 29.89 10.35
N ASN A 434 -21.18 28.85 9.55
CA ASN A 434 -22.20 27.84 9.22
C ASN A 434 -21.92 26.45 9.80
N THR A 435 -20.83 26.29 10.55
CA THR A 435 -20.39 25.02 11.12
C THR A 435 -20.30 25.13 12.64
N THR A 436 -20.98 24.22 13.35
CA THR A 436 -20.98 24.18 14.81
C THR A 436 -19.60 23.72 15.31
N THR A 437 -19.03 24.46 16.26
CA THR A 437 -17.76 24.09 16.90
C THR A 437 -17.96 23.00 17.96
N TRP A 438 -17.10 21.99 17.92
CA TRP A 438 -16.99 20.92 18.89
C TRP A 438 -15.78 21.15 19.80
N PRO A 439 -15.93 21.02 21.14
CA PRO A 439 -14.82 21.15 22.09
C PRO A 439 -13.91 19.90 22.11
N ILE A 440 -13.56 19.35 20.93
CA ILE A 440 -12.68 18.19 20.80
C ILE A 440 -11.21 18.67 20.85
N PRO A 441 -10.39 18.21 21.82
CA PRO A 441 -8.96 18.45 21.82
C PRO A 441 -8.27 17.88 20.57
N PHE A 442 -7.29 18.61 20.02
CA PHE A 442 -6.63 18.21 18.78
C PHE A 442 -5.74 16.96 18.94
N ASP A 443 -5.23 16.68 20.14
CA ASP A 443 -4.53 15.42 20.43
C ASP A 443 -5.41 14.19 20.18
N ILE A 444 -6.70 14.24 20.52
CA ILE A 444 -7.67 13.16 20.24
C ILE A 444 -7.81 12.92 18.73
N ILE A 445 -7.84 13.99 17.93
CA ILE A 445 -7.89 13.90 16.47
C ILE A 445 -6.63 13.21 15.93
N VAL A 446 -5.45 13.62 16.41
CA VAL A 446 -4.17 13.00 16.02
C VAL A 446 -4.08 11.54 16.46
N SER A 447 -4.64 11.20 17.62
CA SER A 447 -4.67 9.83 18.15
C SER A 447 -5.66 8.91 17.46
N SER A 448 -6.74 9.47 16.88
CA SER A 448 -7.91 8.71 16.42
C SER A 448 -7.96 8.54 14.90
N ILE A 449 -7.29 9.42 14.14
CA ILE A 449 -7.29 9.35 12.67
C ILE A 449 -5.95 8.79 12.19
N PRO A 450 -5.95 7.75 11.33
CA PRO A 450 -4.73 7.14 10.85
C PRO A 450 -3.92 8.06 9.94
N ARG A 451 -2.68 7.66 9.69
CA ARG A 451 -1.77 8.36 8.78
C ARG A 451 -2.26 8.33 7.34
N LEU A 452 -2.10 9.44 6.63
CA LEU A 452 -2.34 9.49 5.19
C LEU A 452 -1.25 8.70 4.45
N GLN A 453 -1.65 7.62 3.78
CA GLN A 453 -0.73 6.71 3.08
C GLN A 453 -0.55 7.06 1.59
N PRO A 454 0.60 6.72 0.97
CA PRO A 454 0.75 6.81 -0.48
C PRO A 454 -0.18 5.81 -1.18
N ARG A 455 -0.62 6.15 -2.39
CA ARG A 455 -1.39 5.23 -3.25
C ARG A 455 -0.46 4.65 -4.32
N TYR A 456 -0.42 3.32 -4.41
CA TYR A 456 0.44 2.62 -5.35
C TYR A 456 -0.23 2.44 -6.71
N TYR A 457 0.56 2.60 -7.77
CA TYR A 457 0.15 2.37 -9.15
C TYR A 457 1.18 1.48 -9.84
N SER A 458 0.73 0.46 -10.58
CA SER A 458 1.61 -0.36 -11.42
C SER A 458 2.20 0.52 -12.53
N ILE A 459 3.52 0.56 -12.63
CA ILE A 459 4.22 1.44 -13.58
C ILE A 459 3.93 0.98 -15.01
N SER A 460 3.44 1.90 -15.84
CA SER A 460 3.02 1.62 -17.21
C SER A 460 4.05 1.93 -18.29
N SER A 461 5.32 2.01 -17.89
CA SER A 461 6.46 2.28 -18.76
C SER A 461 7.57 1.24 -18.59
N SER A 462 8.35 1.04 -19.65
CA SER A 462 9.63 0.33 -19.58
C SER A 462 10.79 1.31 -19.33
N PRO A 463 11.73 1.02 -18.41
CA PRO A 463 12.94 1.82 -18.24
C PRO A 463 13.89 1.72 -19.43
N LYS A 464 13.72 0.75 -20.35
CA LYS A 464 14.53 0.65 -21.58
C LYS A 464 14.08 1.62 -22.67
N LEU A 465 12.80 2.01 -22.67
CA LEU A 465 12.28 3.07 -23.54
C LEU A 465 12.23 4.42 -22.83
N ASN A 466 11.97 4.44 -21.52
CA ASN A 466 11.75 5.65 -20.72
C ASN A 466 12.65 5.67 -19.46
N PRO A 467 13.99 5.63 -19.58
CA PRO A 467 14.89 5.49 -18.43
C PRO A 467 14.78 6.63 -17.40
N GLY A 468 14.36 7.81 -17.86
CA GLY A 468 14.19 9.01 -17.05
C GLY A 468 12.73 9.34 -16.72
N SER A 469 11.76 8.47 -17.01
CA SER A 469 10.34 8.78 -16.82
C SER A 469 9.54 7.57 -16.35
N ILE A 470 8.81 7.72 -15.25
CA ILE A 470 7.85 6.74 -14.74
C ILE A 470 6.45 7.12 -15.21
N HIS A 471 5.76 6.19 -15.88
CA HIS A 471 4.40 6.45 -16.37
C HIS A 471 3.37 5.80 -15.44
N VAL A 472 2.29 6.52 -15.17
CA VAL A 472 1.15 6.10 -14.35
C VAL A 472 -0.11 6.05 -15.20
N THR A 473 -0.92 5.00 -15.02
CA THR A 473 -2.26 4.86 -15.62
C THR A 473 -3.29 4.76 -14.50
N ALA A 474 -4.07 5.81 -14.27
CA ALA A 474 -4.95 5.91 -13.11
C ALA A 474 -6.41 6.19 -13.53
N VAL A 475 -7.28 5.20 -13.37
CA VAL A 475 -8.73 5.43 -13.49
C VAL A 475 -9.19 6.31 -12.32
N VAL A 476 -9.90 7.39 -12.61
CA VAL A 476 -10.36 8.32 -11.58
C VAL A 476 -11.51 7.68 -10.81
N LEU A 477 -11.34 7.59 -9.49
CA LEU A 477 -12.33 7.00 -8.62
C LEU A 477 -13.40 8.04 -8.29
N LYS A 478 -14.56 7.85 -8.90
CA LYS A 478 -15.81 8.55 -8.63
C LYS A 478 -16.93 7.51 -8.65
N TYR A 479 -17.68 7.41 -7.56
CA TYR A 479 -18.83 6.51 -7.46
C TYR A 479 -19.92 7.13 -6.59
N ASP A 480 -21.13 6.59 -6.63
CA ASP A 480 -22.23 7.06 -5.81
C ASP A 480 -22.33 6.24 -4.52
N SER A 481 -22.50 6.94 -3.40
CA SER A 481 -22.87 6.31 -2.13
C SER A 481 -24.26 5.70 -2.21
N VAL A 482 -24.55 4.77 -1.30
CA VAL A 482 -25.89 4.21 -1.14
C VAL A 482 -26.78 5.25 -0.41
N PRO A 483 -27.97 5.59 -0.93
CA PRO A 483 -28.92 6.46 -0.22
C PRO A 483 -29.28 5.91 1.16
N ASN A 484 -29.48 6.79 2.13
CA ASN A 484 -29.90 6.42 3.48
C ASN A 484 -30.81 7.49 4.11
N ARG A 485 -31.15 7.30 5.39
CA ARG A 485 -32.06 8.19 6.13
C ARG A 485 -31.55 9.63 6.32
N LEU A 486 -30.25 9.89 6.14
CA LEU A 486 -29.61 11.20 6.32
C LEU A 486 -29.20 11.87 5.01
N SER A 487 -29.02 11.12 3.92
CA SER A 487 -28.64 11.67 2.62
C SER A 487 -29.13 10.80 1.47
N GLU A 488 -29.49 11.45 0.37
CA GLU A 488 -29.59 10.82 -0.95
C GLU A 488 -28.21 10.32 -1.42
N ALA A 489 -28.20 9.57 -2.53
CA ALA A 489 -26.95 9.16 -3.19
C ALA A 489 -26.08 10.40 -3.48
N ARG A 490 -24.80 10.31 -3.15
CA ARG A 490 -23.83 11.39 -3.34
C ARG A 490 -22.55 10.88 -3.99
N HIS A 491 -21.88 11.76 -4.73
CA HIS A 491 -20.60 11.43 -5.32
C HIS A 491 -19.52 11.29 -4.24
N VAL A 492 -18.78 10.20 -4.31
CA VAL A 492 -17.62 9.90 -3.47
C VAL A 492 -16.38 9.87 -4.35
N TYR A 493 -15.32 10.53 -3.90
CA TYR A 493 -14.10 10.74 -4.66
C TYR A 493 -12.89 10.10 -3.97
N GLY A 494 -12.11 9.32 -4.72
CA GLY A 494 -10.84 8.78 -4.21
C GLY A 494 -9.74 9.83 -4.19
N ILE A 495 -9.01 9.94 -3.08
CA ILE A 495 -7.97 10.96 -2.87
C ILE A 495 -6.89 10.92 -3.97
N GLY A 496 -6.23 9.75 -4.13
CA GLY A 496 -5.05 9.64 -5.00
C GLY A 496 -5.33 9.97 -6.46
N THR A 497 -6.44 9.46 -7.00
CA THR A 497 -6.76 9.60 -8.42
C THR A 497 -7.37 10.96 -8.76
N ASN A 498 -8.16 11.56 -7.87
CA ASN A 498 -8.65 12.93 -8.07
C ASN A 498 -7.56 14.00 -7.83
N PHE A 499 -6.57 13.70 -6.99
CA PHE A 499 -5.35 14.50 -6.89
C PHE A 499 -4.57 14.50 -8.21
N LEU A 500 -4.30 13.32 -8.80
CA LEU A 500 -3.64 13.23 -10.11
C LEU A 500 -4.45 13.89 -11.22
N LEU A 501 -5.78 13.81 -11.17
CA LEU A 501 -6.66 14.53 -12.11
C LEU A 501 -6.54 16.06 -11.97
N ASN A 502 -6.48 16.59 -10.74
CA ASN A 502 -6.25 18.02 -10.50
C ASN A 502 -4.89 18.47 -11.02
N VAL A 503 -3.83 17.68 -10.77
CA VAL A 503 -2.48 17.94 -11.30
C VAL A 503 -2.50 17.95 -12.83
N LYS A 504 -3.21 17.01 -13.47
CA LYS A 504 -3.35 16.98 -14.93
C LYS A 504 -4.02 18.24 -15.45
N TYR A 505 -5.14 18.67 -14.84
CA TYR A 505 -5.83 19.88 -15.27
C TYR A 505 -4.92 21.10 -15.14
N ALA A 506 -4.26 21.25 -13.99
CA ALA A 506 -3.36 22.37 -13.75
C ALA A 506 -2.13 22.36 -14.68
N SER A 507 -1.53 21.21 -14.94
CA SER A 507 -0.36 21.08 -15.82
C SER A 507 -0.68 21.41 -17.28
N ASN A 508 -1.92 21.18 -17.70
CA ASN A 508 -2.36 21.47 -19.07
C ASN A 508 -3.02 22.85 -19.21
N GLY A 509 -3.11 23.65 -18.14
CA GLY A 509 -3.86 24.91 -18.13
C GLY A 509 -5.36 24.73 -18.39
N GLU A 510 -5.87 23.53 -18.13
CA GLU A 510 -7.28 23.19 -18.30
C GLU A 510 -8.07 23.63 -17.07
N THR A 511 -9.26 24.19 -17.29
CA THR A 511 -10.21 24.38 -16.19
C THR A 511 -10.83 23.02 -15.87
N ALA A 512 -10.74 22.57 -14.62
CA ALA A 512 -11.48 21.39 -14.19
C ALA A 512 -12.95 21.57 -14.59
N PRO A 513 -13.60 20.58 -15.23
CA PRO A 513 -14.94 20.75 -15.76
C PRO A 513 -15.85 21.25 -14.65
N LEU A 514 -16.37 22.47 -14.83
CA LEU A 514 -17.41 23.04 -13.99
C LEU A 514 -18.66 22.20 -14.21
N VAL A 515 -18.80 21.07 -13.53
CA VAL A 515 -20.10 20.37 -13.41
C VAL A 515 -21.00 21.12 -12.41
N SER A 516 -20.82 22.43 -12.33
CA SER A 516 -21.62 23.38 -11.56
C SER A 516 -22.02 24.58 -12.42
N SER A 517 -22.17 24.40 -13.74
CA SER A 517 -23.05 25.29 -14.50
C SER A 517 -24.48 25.04 -13.99
N VAL A 518 -24.88 25.95 -13.11
CA VAL A 518 -26.14 26.29 -12.41
C VAL A 518 -27.49 25.72 -12.91
N ASP A 519 -27.59 24.96 -14.00
CA ASP A 519 -28.87 24.57 -14.64
C ASP A 519 -29.09 23.06 -14.91
N SER A 520 -28.32 22.14 -14.33
CA SER A 520 -28.69 20.70 -14.37
C SER A 520 -29.29 20.26 -13.03
N MET A 521 -30.56 19.84 -13.05
CA MET A 521 -31.33 19.26 -11.95
C MET A 521 -30.79 17.89 -11.48
N GLU A 522 -29.53 17.79 -11.08
CA GLU A 522 -28.91 16.59 -10.50
C GLU A 522 -29.02 16.62 -8.95
N PRO A 523 -29.57 15.58 -8.29
CA PRO A 523 -29.90 15.60 -6.84
C PRO A 523 -28.71 15.63 -5.86
N SER A 524 -27.47 15.42 -6.30
CA SER A 524 -26.35 14.98 -5.45
C SER A 524 -25.21 16.01 -5.32
N ARG A 525 -25.49 17.17 -4.70
CA ARG A 525 -24.50 18.25 -4.47
C ARG A 525 -23.32 17.84 -3.57
N THR A 526 -22.28 17.26 -4.16
CA THR A 526 -20.97 17.06 -3.53
C THR A 526 -19.95 17.93 -4.26
N PHE A 527 -19.15 18.72 -3.53
CA PHE A 527 -18.16 19.59 -4.15
C PHE A 527 -17.11 18.76 -4.90
N LEU A 528 -16.75 19.21 -6.11
CA LEU A 528 -15.57 18.69 -6.79
C LEU A 528 -14.34 18.96 -5.91
N PRO A 529 -13.53 17.94 -5.59
CA PRO A 529 -12.40 18.12 -4.70
C PRO A 529 -11.31 18.97 -5.37
N SER A 530 -10.90 20.04 -4.68
CA SER A 530 -9.71 20.83 -4.98
C SER A 530 -8.58 20.46 -4.02
N TYR A 531 -7.34 20.63 -4.48
CA TYR A 531 -6.14 20.24 -3.77
C TYR A 531 -5.11 21.38 -3.83
N ALA A 532 -4.38 21.63 -2.75
CA ALA A 532 -3.21 22.50 -2.72
C ALA A 532 -2.00 21.84 -3.42
N ILE A 533 -2.12 21.66 -4.74
CA ILE A 533 -1.16 20.93 -5.59
C ILE A 533 0.22 21.59 -5.66
N GLU A 534 0.34 22.86 -5.27
CA GLU A 534 1.61 23.57 -5.11
C GLU A 534 2.47 22.98 -4.00
N GLY A 535 1.88 22.22 -3.07
CA GLY A 535 2.59 21.53 -2.01
C GLY A 535 3.20 22.47 -0.94
N PRO A 536 3.99 21.91 -0.02
CA PRO A 536 4.59 22.67 1.07
C PRO A 536 5.48 23.78 0.51
N ARG A 537 5.22 25.03 0.91
CA ARG A 537 5.98 26.23 0.48
C ARG A 537 6.01 26.42 -1.05
N GLY A 538 5.02 25.90 -1.77
CA GLY A 538 5.00 25.92 -3.23
C GLY A 538 6.05 25.00 -3.89
N ALA A 539 6.67 24.08 -3.14
CA ALA A 539 7.78 23.26 -3.64
C ALA A 539 7.41 22.35 -4.82
N HIS A 540 6.12 22.08 -5.01
CA HIS A 540 5.60 21.24 -6.09
C HIS A 540 5.13 22.05 -7.30
N LYS A 541 5.35 23.36 -7.32
CA LYS A 541 5.12 24.21 -8.48
C LYS A 541 6.38 24.94 -8.84
N ASP A 542 6.78 24.82 -10.10
CA ASP A 542 7.76 25.69 -10.74
C ASP A 542 7.02 26.65 -11.68
N ASP A 543 7.72 27.60 -12.29
CA ASP A 543 7.11 28.58 -13.19
C ASP A 543 6.40 27.92 -14.39
N THR A 544 6.85 26.70 -14.78
CA THR A 544 6.42 26.04 -16.01
C THR A 544 5.84 24.64 -15.84
N PHE A 545 5.89 24.02 -14.64
CA PHE A 545 5.38 22.67 -14.43
C PHE A 545 5.04 22.39 -12.95
N TYR A 546 4.21 21.36 -12.75
CA TYR A 546 3.88 20.81 -11.43
C TYR A 546 4.70 19.56 -11.11
N LYS A 547 4.82 19.23 -9.83
CA LYS A 547 5.54 18.05 -9.33
C LYS A 547 4.60 17.18 -8.50
N VAL A 548 4.85 15.88 -8.50
CA VAL A 548 4.13 14.89 -7.71
C VAL A 548 5.12 14.13 -6.82
N PRO A 549 4.95 14.10 -5.49
CA PRO A 549 5.87 13.37 -4.64
C PRO A 549 5.66 11.86 -4.79
N ILE A 550 6.73 11.16 -5.18
CA ILE A 550 6.71 9.74 -5.48
C ILE A 550 7.87 8.98 -4.85
N HIS A 551 7.70 7.67 -4.73
CA HIS A 551 8.79 6.73 -4.53
C HIS A 551 8.52 5.45 -5.33
N VAL A 552 9.56 4.66 -5.60
CA VAL A 552 9.44 3.36 -6.28
C VAL A 552 9.40 2.26 -5.22
N ARG A 553 8.45 1.34 -5.37
CA ARG A 553 8.43 0.07 -4.64
C ARG A 553 8.77 -1.05 -5.62
N ARG A 554 9.78 -1.85 -5.26
CA ARG A 554 10.18 -2.99 -6.09
C ARG A 554 9.14 -4.09 -6.02
N SER A 555 8.92 -4.78 -7.13
CA SER A 555 8.06 -5.97 -7.20
C SER A 555 8.81 -7.16 -7.79
N THR A 556 8.23 -8.34 -7.65
CA THR A 556 8.67 -9.59 -8.31
C THR A 556 8.02 -9.78 -9.68
N PHE A 557 7.05 -8.93 -10.06
CA PHE A 557 6.30 -9.01 -11.31
C PHE A 557 7.19 -8.66 -12.51
N ARG A 558 7.86 -9.66 -13.09
CA ARG A 558 8.90 -9.48 -14.11
C ARG A 558 8.73 -10.39 -15.29
N LEU A 559 9.01 -9.87 -16.48
CA LEU A 559 9.18 -10.67 -17.70
C LEU A 559 10.27 -11.75 -17.54
N PRO A 560 10.14 -12.90 -18.23
CA PRO A 560 11.20 -13.89 -18.23
C PRO A 560 12.43 -13.35 -18.97
N THR A 561 13.60 -13.68 -18.44
CA THR A 561 14.91 -13.29 -18.99
C THR A 561 15.11 -13.83 -20.40
N ASN A 562 14.61 -15.04 -20.69
CA ASN A 562 14.67 -15.65 -22.00
C ASN A 562 13.54 -15.13 -22.93
N PRO A 563 13.85 -14.46 -24.05
CA PRO A 563 12.85 -14.00 -25.01
C PRO A 563 12.17 -15.12 -25.81
N LYS A 564 12.68 -16.35 -25.75
CA LYS A 564 12.06 -17.52 -26.39
C LYS A 564 10.87 -18.07 -25.60
N SER A 565 10.78 -17.75 -24.31
CA SER A 565 9.67 -18.16 -23.47
C SER A 565 8.40 -17.41 -23.88
N PRO A 566 7.29 -18.11 -24.18
CA PRO A 566 6.01 -17.47 -24.42
C PRO A 566 5.53 -16.69 -23.20
N VAL A 567 4.78 -15.62 -23.42
CA VAL A 567 4.23 -14.76 -22.37
C VAL A 567 2.74 -14.55 -22.64
N ILE A 568 1.91 -14.82 -21.64
CA ILE A 568 0.47 -14.61 -21.64
C ILE A 568 0.16 -13.56 -20.58
N MET A 569 -0.48 -12.48 -20.98
CA MET A 569 -0.81 -11.34 -20.10
C MET A 569 -2.33 -11.13 -20.13
N VAL A 570 -2.97 -11.08 -18.97
CA VAL A 570 -4.41 -10.86 -18.84
C VAL A 570 -4.64 -9.66 -17.94
N GLY A 571 -5.13 -8.56 -18.53
CA GLY A 571 -5.22 -7.28 -17.82
C GLY A 571 -6.31 -6.36 -18.38
N PRO A 572 -7.57 -6.54 -17.99
CA PRO A 572 -8.64 -5.61 -18.35
C PRO A 572 -8.54 -4.28 -17.61
N GLY A 573 -9.04 -3.21 -18.25
CA GLY A 573 -9.00 -1.86 -17.71
C GLY A 573 -7.58 -1.43 -17.35
N THR A 574 -7.41 -0.80 -16.19
CA THR A 574 -6.09 -0.38 -15.70
C THR A 574 -5.15 -1.55 -15.39
N GLY A 575 -5.62 -2.79 -15.36
CA GLY A 575 -4.77 -3.99 -15.32
C GLY A 575 -3.80 -4.09 -16.51
N VAL A 576 -4.03 -3.35 -17.59
CA VAL A 576 -3.10 -3.27 -18.72
C VAL A 576 -1.82 -2.47 -18.42
N ALA A 577 -1.79 -1.71 -17.32
CA ALA A 577 -0.69 -0.80 -16.99
C ALA A 577 0.69 -1.48 -17.02
N PRO A 578 1.00 -2.52 -16.22
CA PRO A 578 2.30 -3.17 -16.27
C PRO A 578 2.58 -3.82 -17.62
N PHE A 579 1.54 -4.26 -18.34
CA PHE A 579 1.68 -4.90 -19.66
C PHE A 579 2.06 -3.94 -20.76
N ARG A 580 1.66 -2.66 -20.67
CA ARG A 580 2.22 -1.61 -21.51
C ARG A 580 3.74 -1.53 -21.31
N GLY A 581 4.20 -1.53 -20.06
CA GLY A 581 5.63 -1.58 -19.72
C GLY A 581 6.33 -2.84 -20.25
N PHE A 582 5.70 -4.01 -20.13
CA PHE A 582 6.26 -5.28 -20.62
C PHE A 582 6.41 -5.30 -22.15
N VAL A 583 5.39 -4.85 -22.88
CA VAL A 583 5.45 -4.77 -24.34
C VAL A 583 6.52 -3.78 -24.78
N GLN A 584 6.63 -2.62 -24.11
CA GLN A 584 7.71 -1.65 -24.35
C GLN A 584 9.10 -2.23 -24.09
N GLU A 585 9.27 -3.01 -23.01
CA GLU A 585 10.54 -3.69 -22.69
C GLU A 585 10.94 -4.67 -23.82
N ARG A 586 9.96 -5.43 -24.32
CA ARG A 586 10.16 -6.36 -25.44
C ARG A 586 10.46 -5.64 -26.75
N VAL A 587 9.80 -4.51 -27.02
CA VAL A 587 10.10 -3.65 -28.18
C VAL A 587 11.52 -3.11 -28.11
N ALA A 588 11.95 -2.61 -26.95
CA ALA A 588 13.32 -2.11 -26.77
C ALA A 588 14.37 -3.21 -27.01
N LEU A 589 14.12 -4.42 -26.49
CA LEU A 589 14.97 -5.58 -26.72
C LEU A 589 14.97 -6.01 -28.20
N ALA A 590 13.81 -5.96 -28.86
CA ALA A 590 13.65 -6.35 -30.26
C ALA A 590 14.45 -5.41 -31.17
N ARG A 591 14.35 -4.09 -30.97
CA ARG A 591 15.13 -3.08 -31.71
C ARG A 591 16.63 -3.38 -31.65
N ARG A 592 17.17 -3.60 -30.45
CA ARG A 592 18.60 -3.93 -30.27
C ARG A 592 18.98 -5.28 -30.88
N THR A 593 18.09 -6.26 -30.81
CA THR A 593 18.34 -7.61 -31.34
C THR A 593 18.36 -7.60 -32.86
N ILE A 594 17.42 -6.88 -33.50
CA ILE A 594 17.37 -6.69 -34.95
C ILE A 594 18.60 -5.91 -35.43
N GLU A 595 18.97 -4.84 -34.73
CA GLU A 595 20.16 -4.05 -35.06
C GLU A 595 21.43 -4.91 -35.05
N LYS A 596 21.55 -5.84 -34.08
CA LYS A 596 22.73 -6.70 -33.93
C LYS A 596 22.74 -7.92 -34.87
N ASN A 597 21.58 -8.55 -35.07
CA ASN A 597 21.48 -9.89 -35.66
C ASN A 597 20.67 -9.93 -36.98
N GLY A 598 20.16 -8.79 -37.46
CA GLY A 598 19.41 -8.67 -38.70
C GLY A 598 17.88 -8.79 -38.54
N PRO A 599 17.12 -8.62 -39.64
CA PRO A 599 15.65 -8.51 -39.62
C PRO A 599 14.93 -9.77 -39.12
N ASP A 600 15.51 -10.96 -39.34
CA ASP A 600 14.93 -12.25 -38.95
C ASP A 600 15.30 -12.67 -37.53
N ALA A 601 15.99 -11.81 -36.78
CA ALA A 601 16.53 -12.13 -35.46
C ALA A 601 15.47 -12.42 -34.38
N LEU A 602 14.20 -12.12 -34.66
CA LEU A 602 13.09 -12.42 -33.75
C LEU A 602 12.42 -13.76 -34.08
N ALA A 603 12.82 -14.48 -35.15
CA ALA A 603 12.09 -15.66 -35.62
C ALA A 603 11.88 -16.74 -34.55
N ASP A 604 12.87 -16.92 -33.66
CA ASP A 604 12.86 -17.90 -32.57
C ASP A 604 12.31 -17.38 -31.25
N TRP A 605 11.83 -16.12 -31.20
CA TRP A 605 11.18 -15.56 -30.01
C TRP A 605 9.84 -16.23 -29.73
N GLY A 606 9.52 -16.33 -28.44
CA GLY A 606 8.21 -16.76 -27.98
C GLY A 606 7.16 -15.72 -28.31
N ASN A 607 5.91 -16.17 -28.50
CA ASN A 607 4.79 -15.26 -28.67
C ASN A 607 4.46 -14.55 -27.36
N ILE A 608 4.01 -13.30 -27.47
CA ILE A 608 3.54 -12.47 -26.36
C ILE A 608 2.07 -12.16 -26.64
N SER A 609 1.17 -12.75 -25.87
CA SER A 609 -0.28 -12.55 -26.01
C SER A 609 -0.81 -11.66 -24.90
N LEU A 610 -1.55 -10.61 -25.24
CA LEU A 610 -2.25 -9.73 -24.30
C LEU A 610 -3.76 -9.90 -24.46
N PHE A 611 -4.44 -10.31 -23.39
CA PHE A 611 -5.89 -10.34 -23.26
C PHE A 611 -6.32 -9.09 -22.50
N TYR A 612 -6.85 -8.12 -23.24
CA TYR A 612 -7.32 -6.84 -22.73
C TYR A 612 -8.85 -6.79 -22.77
N GLY A 613 -9.45 -6.03 -21.85
CA GLY A 613 -10.88 -5.79 -21.87
C GLY A 613 -11.23 -4.39 -21.40
N CYS A 614 -12.25 -3.79 -22.01
CA CYS A 614 -12.83 -2.52 -21.59
C CYS A 614 -14.35 -2.49 -21.85
N ARG A 615 -15.02 -1.35 -21.65
CA ARG A 615 -16.45 -1.23 -21.94
C ARG A 615 -16.68 -1.15 -23.44
N LYS A 616 -16.04 -0.20 -24.12
CA LYS A 616 -16.18 0.01 -25.57
C LYS A 616 -14.85 0.43 -26.17
N SER A 617 -14.64 0.04 -27.42
CA SER A 617 -13.45 0.39 -28.20
C SER A 617 -13.28 1.91 -28.39
N THR A 618 -14.36 2.67 -28.35
CA THR A 618 -14.39 4.13 -28.58
C THR A 618 -14.46 4.97 -27.32
N GLU A 619 -14.65 4.35 -26.15
CA GLU A 619 -14.91 5.06 -24.88
C GLU A 619 -13.73 4.95 -23.92
N ASP A 620 -13.27 3.72 -23.65
CA ASP A 620 -12.29 3.43 -22.59
C ASP A 620 -11.19 2.44 -23.03
N PHE A 621 -10.84 2.44 -24.31
CA PHE A 621 -9.72 1.66 -24.83
C PHE A 621 -8.37 2.35 -24.56
N LEU A 622 -7.76 1.99 -23.44
CA LEU A 622 -6.46 2.49 -23.00
C LEU A 622 -5.37 2.24 -24.05
N TYR A 623 -4.68 3.31 -24.44
CA TYR A 623 -3.54 3.29 -25.37
C TYR A 623 -3.84 2.67 -26.74
N ALA A 624 -5.08 2.76 -27.22
CA ALA A 624 -5.53 2.16 -28.49
C ALA A 624 -4.57 2.40 -29.68
N GLU A 625 -3.97 3.59 -29.76
CA GLU A 625 -3.07 3.98 -30.84
C GLU A 625 -1.64 3.41 -30.74
N GLU A 626 -1.24 2.89 -29.58
CA GLU A 626 0.11 2.34 -29.36
C GLU A 626 0.20 0.86 -29.77
N TRP A 627 -0.84 0.07 -29.51
CA TRP A 627 -0.81 -1.39 -29.71
C TRP A 627 -0.53 -1.84 -31.15
N PRO A 628 -1.09 -1.21 -32.21
CA PRO A 628 -0.75 -1.55 -33.59
C PRO A 628 0.74 -1.33 -33.90
N LYS A 629 1.34 -0.26 -33.36
CA LYS A 629 2.76 0.06 -33.54
C LYS A 629 3.63 -1.01 -32.91
N TYR A 630 3.32 -1.42 -31.68
CA TYR A 630 4.05 -2.49 -31.01
C TYR A 630 3.93 -3.84 -31.73
N THR A 631 2.77 -4.13 -32.34
CA THR A 631 2.56 -5.33 -33.16
C THR A 631 3.50 -5.36 -34.37
N GLU A 632 3.62 -4.23 -35.07
CA GLU A 632 4.51 -4.07 -36.22
C GLU A 632 5.99 -4.20 -35.82
N GLU A 633 6.40 -3.52 -34.76
CA GLU A 633 7.78 -3.53 -34.27
C GLU A 633 8.23 -4.91 -33.79
N LEU A 634 7.32 -5.70 -33.22
CA LEU A 634 7.57 -7.06 -32.78
C LEU A 634 7.38 -8.10 -33.89
N LYS A 635 7.21 -7.69 -35.16
CA LYS A 635 7.13 -8.57 -36.34
C LYS A 635 6.13 -9.71 -36.17
N GLY A 636 4.97 -9.41 -35.58
CA GLY A 636 3.88 -10.39 -35.36
C GLY A 636 4.08 -11.34 -34.18
N LYS A 637 5.15 -11.19 -33.38
CA LYS A 637 5.33 -11.94 -32.11
C LYS A 637 4.41 -11.47 -31.00
N PHE A 638 3.91 -10.24 -31.09
CA PHE A 638 2.90 -9.72 -30.17
C PHE A 638 1.51 -9.85 -30.77
N LYS A 639 0.57 -10.35 -29.97
CA LYS A 639 -0.85 -10.48 -30.31
C LYS A 639 -1.70 -9.89 -29.20
N MET A 640 -2.67 -9.08 -29.57
CA MET A 640 -3.62 -8.49 -28.63
C MET A 640 -5.04 -8.99 -28.94
N HIS A 641 -5.72 -9.45 -27.90
CA HIS A 641 -7.09 -9.94 -27.91
C HIS A 641 -7.92 -8.98 -27.07
N CYS A 642 -9.00 -8.40 -27.63
CA CYS A 642 -9.78 -7.36 -26.96
C CYS A 642 -11.21 -7.82 -26.68
N ALA A 643 -11.65 -7.73 -25.42
CA ALA A 643 -13.02 -7.99 -24.99
C ALA A 643 -13.73 -6.65 -24.71
N PHE A 644 -14.77 -6.33 -25.48
CA PHE A 644 -15.57 -5.13 -25.27
C PHE A 644 -16.90 -5.50 -24.58
N SER A 645 -16.98 -5.24 -23.28
CA SER A 645 -18.08 -5.72 -22.43
C SER A 645 -19.41 -4.97 -22.65
N ARG A 646 -19.42 -3.85 -23.37
CA ARG A 646 -20.61 -3.01 -23.65
C ARG A 646 -20.73 -2.66 -25.12
N GLU A 647 -20.10 -3.44 -25.99
CA GLU A 647 -20.13 -3.28 -27.44
C GLU A 647 -20.33 -4.66 -28.09
N PRO A 648 -21.21 -4.81 -29.10
CA PRO A 648 -21.33 -6.06 -29.84
C PRO A 648 -20.02 -6.46 -30.56
N PRO A 649 -19.78 -7.76 -30.81
CA PRO A 649 -20.70 -8.87 -30.56
C PRO A 649 -20.79 -9.25 -29.08
N TYR A 650 -21.97 -9.74 -28.68
CA TYR A 650 -22.18 -10.42 -27.40
C TYR A 650 -22.12 -11.94 -27.63
N LYS A 651 -22.06 -12.72 -26.53
CA LYS A 651 -22.16 -14.17 -26.60
C LYS A 651 -23.48 -14.61 -27.22
N PRO A 652 -23.61 -15.88 -27.69
CA PRO A 652 -24.85 -16.38 -28.27
C PRO A 652 -26.09 -16.28 -27.36
N ASP A 653 -25.89 -16.29 -26.04
CA ASP A 653 -26.94 -16.11 -25.03
C ASP A 653 -27.27 -14.63 -24.72
N GLY A 654 -26.63 -13.69 -25.43
CA GLY A 654 -26.77 -12.25 -25.24
C GLY A 654 -25.91 -11.68 -24.11
N SER A 655 -25.13 -12.50 -23.41
CA SER A 655 -24.27 -12.03 -22.31
C SER A 655 -22.98 -11.36 -22.81
N LYS A 656 -22.39 -10.53 -21.94
CA LYS A 656 -21.19 -9.74 -22.23
C LYS A 656 -19.95 -10.60 -22.39
N ILE A 657 -19.05 -10.21 -23.29
CA ILE A 657 -17.74 -10.84 -23.45
C ILE A 657 -16.73 -10.19 -22.49
N TYR A 658 -16.00 -11.01 -21.76
CA TYR A 658 -14.90 -10.61 -20.87
C TYR A 658 -13.60 -11.33 -21.23
N VAL A 659 -12.50 -10.98 -20.57
CA VAL A 659 -11.16 -11.51 -20.88
C VAL A 659 -11.06 -13.02 -20.71
N GLN A 660 -11.74 -13.59 -19.71
CA GLN A 660 -11.75 -15.03 -19.47
C GLN A 660 -12.42 -15.82 -20.62
N ASP A 661 -13.33 -15.18 -21.36
CA ASP A 661 -13.94 -15.78 -22.55
C ASP A 661 -12.92 -15.87 -23.69
N LEU A 662 -12.13 -14.81 -23.90
CA LEU A 662 -11.07 -14.80 -24.91
C LEU A 662 -9.93 -15.77 -24.57
N VAL A 663 -9.59 -15.87 -23.29
CA VAL A 663 -8.64 -16.88 -22.78
C VAL A 663 -9.16 -18.28 -23.08
N TRP A 664 -10.46 -18.53 -22.86
CA TRP A 664 -11.08 -19.81 -23.20
C TRP A 664 -11.10 -20.09 -24.72
N GLU A 665 -11.35 -19.08 -25.53
CA GLU A 665 -11.32 -19.19 -26.99
C GLU A 665 -9.93 -19.58 -27.50
N ASP A 666 -8.86 -19.00 -26.94
CA ASP A 666 -7.47 -19.27 -27.31
C ASP A 666 -6.83 -20.47 -26.57
N ARG A 667 -7.64 -21.27 -25.87
CA ARG A 667 -7.17 -22.33 -24.94
C ARG A 667 -6.12 -23.29 -25.48
N LYS A 668 -6.18 -23.66 -26.77
CA LYS A 668 -5.20 -24.59 -27.37
C LYS A 668 -3.80 -23.97 -27.39
N ASN A 669 -3.72 -22.71 -27.85
CA ASN A 669 -2.45 -21.99 -27.90
C ASN A 669 -1.92 -21.70 -26.50
N ILE A 670 -2.81 -21.39 -25.56
CA ILE A 670 -2.45 -21.18 -24.15
C ILE A 670 -1.90 -22.47 -23.53
N ALA A 671 -2.58 -23.61 -23.69
CA ALA A 671 -2.12 -24.89 -23.20
C ALA A 671 -0.74 -25.26 -23.77
N ASP A 672 -0.55 -25.13 -25.10
CA ASP A 672 0.73 -25.40 -25.76
C ASP A 672 1.84 -24.45 -25.25
N ALA A 673 1.54 -23.15 -25.13
CA ALA A 673 2.49 -22.17 -24.62
C ALA A 673 2.95 -22.50 -23.18
N ILE A 674 2.05 -22.96 -22.32
CA ILE A 674 2.34 -23.28 -20.92
C ILE A 674 3.05 -24.64 -20.78
N LEU A 675 2.48 -25.70 -21.34
CA LEU A 675 2.91 -27.08 -21.12
C LEU A 675 4.16 -27.42 -21.95
N VAL A 676 4.19 -26.99 -23.22
CA VAL A 676 5.31 -27.27 -24.14
C VAL A 676 6.32 -26.13 -24.13
N GLY A 677 5.84 -24.89 -24.32
CA GLY A 677 6.67 -23.70 -24.45
C GLY A 677 7.32 -23.24 -23.13
N LYS A 678 6.91 -23.82 -22.00
CA LYS A 678 7.30 -23.38 -20.65
C LYS A 678 7.07 -21.87 -20.45
N GLY A 679 5.95 -21.37 -20.97
CA GLY A 679 5.57 -19.96 -20.96
C GLY A 679 5.18 -19.42 -19.58
N TYR A 680 5.08 -18.11 -19.49
CA TYR A 680 4.73 -17.38 -18.28
C TYR A 680 3.34 -16.76 -18.45
N VAL A 681 2.59 -16.73 -17.38
CA VAL A 681 1.24 -16.16 -17.31
C VAL A 681 1.26 -15.04 -16.27
N TYR A 682 0.66 -13.92 -16.63
CA TYR A 682 0.55 -12.73 -15.79
C TYR A 682 -0.89 -12.27 -15.75
N ILE A 683 -1.43 -12.06 -14.56
CA ILE A 683 -2.79 -11.54 -14.37
C ILE A 683 -2.69 -10.24 -13.57
N CYS A 684 -3.38 -9.20 -14.03
CA CYS A 684 -3.30 -7.88 -13.42
C CYS A 684 -4.65 -7.16 -13.43
N GLY A 685 -4.98 -6.44 -12.36
CA GLY A 685 -6.22 -5.68 -12.22
C GLY A 685 -7.08 -6.14 -11.05
N ASP A 686 -8.37 -6.34 -11.29
CA ASP A 686 -9.35 -6.65 -10.23
C ASP A 686 -9.09 -8.01 -9.55
N ALA A 687 -8.80 -7.97 -8.25
CA ALA A 687 -8.60 -9.14 -7.41
C ALA A 687 -9.92 -9.87 -7.07
N LYS A 688 -11.05 -9.16 -7.00
CA LYS A 688 -12.29 -9.69 -6.43
C LYS A 688 -12.98 -10.71 -7.34
N ALA A 689 -13.10 -10.39 -8.62
CA ALA A 689 -13.85 -11.21 -9.57
C ALA A 689 -12.99 -11.65 -10.76
N MET A 690 -12.26 -10.71 -11.37
CA MET A 690 -11.56 -10.96 -12.63
C MET A 690 -10.44 -12.00 -12.49
N SER A 691 -9.55 -11.85 -11.50
CA SER A 691 -8.43 -12.79 -11.30
C SER A 691 -8.93 -14.22 -11.12
N LYS A 692 -9.89 -14.41 -10.21
CA LYS A 692 -10.49 -15.73 -9.92
C LYS A 692 -11.09 -16.37 -11.17
N ALA A 693 -11.88 -15.61 -11.94
CA ALA A 693 -12.49 -16.13 -13.16
C ALA A 693 -11.45 -16.54 -14.22
N VAL A 694 -10.33 -15.81 -14.33
CA VAL A 694 -9.25 -16.17 -15.26
C VAL A 694 -8.51 -17.42 -14.77
N GLU A 695 -8.21 -17.53 -13.47
CA GLU A 695 -7.59 -18.72 -12.89
C GLU A 695 -8.47 -19.97 -13.05
N GLU A 696 -9.78 -19.86 -12.82
CA GLU A 696 -10.75 -20.94 -13.07
C GLU A 696 -10.74 -21.41 -14.52
N VAL A 697 -10.70 -20.48 -15.47
CA VAL A 697 -10.58 -20.80 -16.89
C VAL A 697 -9.23 -21.47 -17.18
N LEU A 698 -8.12 -20.99 -16.60
CA LEU A 698 -6.81 -21.62 -16.77
C LEU A 698 -6.78 -23.05 -16.21
N MET A 699 -7.37 -23.30 -15.04
CA MET A 699 -7.50 -24.63 -14.47
C MET A 699 -8.24 -25.56 -15.44
N ARG A 700 -9.36 -25.09 -16.01
CA ARG A 700 -10.11 -25.87 -17.01
C ARG A 700 -9.29 -26.15 -18.27
N ILE A 701 -8.57 -25.16 -18.80
CA ILE A 701 -7.71 -25.32 -19.98
C ILE A 701 -6.64 -26.39 -19.74
N LEU A 702 -5.94 -26.30 -18.60
CA LEU A 702 -4.82 -27.17 -18.26
C LEU A 702 -5.29 -28.58 -17.88
N GLY A 703 -6.44 -28.69 -17.21
CA GLY A 703 -7.12 -29.96 -16.94
C GLY A 703 -7.46 -30.69 -18.23
N GLU A 704 -8.16 -30.03 -19.16
CA GLU A 704 -8.51 -30.62 -20.46
C GLU A 704 -7.26 -31.03 -21.26
N ALA A 705 -6.22 -30.18 -21.27
CA ALA A 705 -4.97 -30.45 -21.99
C ALA A 705 -4.18 -31.65 -21.42
N LYS A 706 -4.32 -31.92 -20.12
CA LYS A 706 -3.72 -33.09 -19.46
C LYS A 706 -4.61 -34.34 -19.48
N GLY A 707 -5.81 -34.26 -20.06
CA GLY A 707 -6.78 -35.36 -20.08
C GLY A 707 -7.48 -35.59 -18.74
N GLY A 708 -7.54 -34.57 -17.88
CA GLY A 708 -8.14 -34.59 -16.56
C GLY A 708 -9.22 -33.52 -16.36
N SER A 709 -9.55 -33.23 -15.09
CA SER A 709 -10.53 -32.21 -14.72
C SER A 709 -9.87 -30.89 -14.29
N ALA A 710 -10.67 -29.83 -14.22
CA ALA A 710 -10.20 -28.53 -13.76
C ALA A 710 -9.79 -28.58 -12.27
N GLU A 711 -10.55 -29.30 -11.46
CA GLU A 711 -10.46 -29.34 -10.00
C GLU A 711 -9.27 -30.16 -9.50
N VAL A 712 -8.75 -31.09 -10.31
CA VAL A 712 -7.65 -31.98 -9.95
C VAL A 712 -6.40 -31.64 -10.75
N GLU A 713 -6.33 -32.04 -12.02
CA GLU A 713 -5.13 -31.85 -12.85
C GLU A 713 -4.90 -30.37 -13.18
N GLY A 714 -5.98 -29.62 -13.41
CA GLY A 714 -5.94 -28.18 -13.68
C GLY A 714 -5.43 -27.38 -12.49
N ALA A 715 -6.05 -27.56 -11.33
CA ALA A 715 -5.68 -26.91 -10.07
C ALA A 715 -4.23 -27.24 -9.67
N ALA A 716 -3.83 -28.51 -9.81
CA ALA A 716 -2.45 -28.92 -9.55
C ALA A 716 -1.44 -28.22 -10.47
N GLU A 717 -1.77 -28.03 -11.75
CA GLU A 717 -0.87 -27.32 -12.68
C GLU A 717 -0.82 -25.82 -12.41
N VAL A 718 -1.95 -25.17 -12.14
CA VAL A 718 -1.98 -23.73 -11.77
C VAL A 718 -1.17 -23.48 -10.50
N LYS A 719 -1.34 -24.34 -9.48
CA LYS A 719 -0.53 -24.29 -8.25
C LYS A 719 0.97 -24.43 -8.56
N LEU A 720 1.34 -25.39 -9.40
CA LEU A 720 2.74 -25.58 -9.81
C LEU A 720 3.31 -24.37 -10.57
N LEU A 721 2.48 -23.67 -11.35
CA LEU A 721 2.88 -22.43 -12.02
C LEU A 721 3.15 -21.30 -11.03
N LYS A 722 2.32 -21.14 -9.99
CA LYS A 722 2.55 -20.17 -8.90
C LYS A 722 3.84 -20.47 -8.16
N GLU A 723 4.01 -21.72 -7.70
CA GLU A 723 5.21 -22.18 -6.97
C GLU A 723 6.50 -21.99 -7.77
N ARG A 724 6.44 -22.07 -9.10
CA ARG A 724 7.58 -21.87 -10.00
C ARG A 724 7.74 -20.44 -10.51
N SER A 725 6.97 -19.49 -9.97
CA SER A 725 6.92 -18.09 -10.43
C SER A 725 6.72 -17.97 -11.95
N ARG A 726 5.85 -18.83 -12.50
CA ARG A 726 5.43 -18.83 -13.91
C ARG A 726 3.97 -18.42 -14.09
N LEU A 727 3.17 -18.38 -13.03
CA LEU A 727 1.95 -17.59 -12.93
C LEU A 727 2.22 -16.51 -11.88
N MET A 728 2.09 -15.24 -12.25
CA MET A 728 2.30 -14.11 -11.35
C MET A 728 1.07 -13.21 -11.38
N LEU A 729 0.68 -12.69 -10.21
CA LEU A 729 -0.47 -11.81 -10.04
C LEU A 729 0.00 -10.42 -9.59
N ASP A 730 -0.58 -9.37 -10.16
CA ASP A 730 -0.50 -7.99 -9.70
C ASP A 730 -1.93 -7.46 -9.60
N VAL A 731 -2.64 -7.88 -8.56
CA VAL A 731 -4.08 -7.65 -8.39
C VAL A 731 -4.37 -6.77 -7.20
N TRP A 732 -5.42 -5.96 -7.29
CA TRP A 732 -5.85 -5.01 -6.28
C TRP A 732 -7.37 -4.81 -6.32
N SER A 733 -7.92 -4.12 -5.31
CA SER A 733 -9.35 -3.81 -5.19
C SER A 733 -9.61 -2.38 -4.76
#